data_AF-A0A250XQL7-F1
#
_entry.id   AF-A0A250XQL7-F1
#
_cell.length_a   1.000
_cell.length_b   1.000
_cell.length_c   1.000
_cell.angle_alpha   90.00
_cell.angle_beta   90.00
_cell.angle_gamma   90.00
#
_symmetry.space_group_name_H-M   'P 1'
#
loop_
_entity.id
_entity.type
_entity.pdbx_description
1 polymer ?
#
loop_
_entity_poly.entity_id
_entity_poly.type
_entity_poly.pdbx_seq_one_letter_code
_entity_poly.pdbx_strand_id
1 'polypeptide(L)'
;MPTITGSGTFGTFKRDRQVSGGTVRFSGGTVTFWRDRHLLAGPSPGLWDRHLGKPRCKAHFPLGSIQTPMKFIKAMTGNRLSDVWESDSCSFASPHACEYLKSPCNVRPYFDSEAYHDDEPDASRIRAWRDEFSAAVRDVFSSQPSCIEPVVHIATRHGWVLKAGKRVFKVSHRAFVPNYVIEYTLLSDVITFARKSDLFDVLVYKAREQLLNMVGCSKSTSDLRVLTPEDPEVDPGRFVVQNLDGSEERFVLMPSVQEVDVEEDMQSLLLSQEGTASSRAQHPAIALGSTQNVEAVVRYLNLLSKDRWTRYDTWSKIAMALKNDFGDRFKDEFTALSRAAPNFDLHAVEKLWNSIGCGSAFTGRPISFATIRMWARLDDPEGHAAVKASSVPPYILERFNKSDRGRAEIVASLIRREVKKCGKSDFYVFESGPNVWRKTVRDNIQIRVSYALEEAMNDVQVYYKHRAFNPVLNDEQRKVFLDMSVVANKHSLSSMTYGTIVKTTALAATMLDEPNFVDLLDSIPHLLGVKNGVVDLRDGKLRPREPEDLIYSVVDCEYDPLASVELFDRTILQIMAGSEQMARYLQTLLGYGITGEVSEEIFVVFNGAGRNGKGVITQCLSMILGNMFVDMNVGLICSAQNKIANEDAELHKLLGARIALFKESGDGNMLRKERVQLMSGGDGIPCRRLYCDATTLKPHHLCILETNTMPTIDQVIPSIMQRLICIPFPVTFRSLSPGEEWSATVQPRDNDLKSKLRDQKKAILKWLVQGAVRWYATKDLRTNAPLAVREFTTSYLAEQDLVNVFIDEECVVDGGAKVSAVEFIKRFQDWYVDSQGKQDCPKNFGVKGLRSRQALVRG
;
A
#
# COMPACT_ATOMS: atom_id res chain seq x y z
N MET A 1 -60.89 21.24 -20.75
CA MET A 1 -60.26 21.99 -21.86
C MET A 1 -58.83 22.32 -21.47
N PRO A 2 -57.85 22.37 -22.38
CA PRO A 2 -57.64 21.62 -23.63
C PRO A 2 -56.28 20.83 -23.57
N THR A 3 -55.75 20.05 -24.53
CA THR A 3 -56.22 19.19 -25.65
C THR A 3 -55.07 18.16 -25.85
N ILE A 4 -55.30 16.84 -25.85
CA ILE A 4 -55.78 15.98 -26.95
C ILE A 4 -54.75 15.73 -28.08
N THR A 5 -54.27 14.46 -28.09
CA THR A 5 -53.92 13.57 -29.25
C THR A 5 -52.69 13.86 -30.12
N GLY A 6 -52.11 12.89 -30.85
CA GLY A 6 -52.42 11.46 -31.04
C GLY A 6 -51.26 10.78 -31.81
N SER A 7 -50.98 9.47 -31.70
CA SER A 7 -51.73 8.30 -32.22
C SER A 7 -51.04 7.71 -33.47
N GLY A 8 -50.86 6.38 -33.53
CA GLY A 8 -50.57 5.71 -34.83
C GLY A 8 -49.49 4.63 -34.86
N THR A 9 -49.65 3.52 -34.14
CA THR A 9 -49.01 2.24 -34.49
C THR A 9 -49.88 1.46 -35.48
N PHE A 10 -49.32 0.93 -36.58
CA PHE A 10 -49.71 -0.33 -37.26
C PHE A 10 -48.68 -0.58 -38.39
N GLY A 11 -47.86 -1.62 -38.35
CA GLY A 11 -48.15 -2.98 -38.84
C GLY A 11 -47.00 -3.38 -39.81
N THR A 12 -46.65 -4.63 -40.11
CA THR A 12 -47.34 -5.92 -39.92
C THR A 12 -46.35 -7.10 -39.83
N PHE A 13 -46.59 -7.98 -38.86
CA PHE A 13 -46.73 -9.44 -38.97
C PHE A 13 -45.96 -10.27 -40.03
N LYS A 14 -45.19 -11.25 -39.54
CA LYS A 14 -45.49 -12.71 -39.55
C LYS A 14 -44.56 -13.40 -38.51
N ARG A 15 -45.09 -14.08 -37.48
CA ARG A 15 -45.64 -15.45 -37.44
C ARG A 15 -44.58 -16.55 -37.70
N ASP A 16 -44.48 -17.63 -36.93
CA ASP A 16 -45.14 -18.01 -35.66
C ASP A 16 -44.52 -19.33 -35.12
N ARG A 17 -45.00 -19.79 -33.94
CA ARG A 17 -44.90 -21.15 -33.35
C ARG A 17 -43.68 -21.55 -32.51
N GLN A 18 -43.84 -22.28 -31.38
CA GLN A 18 -44.97 -22.45 -30.43
C GLN A 18 -44.54 -23.38 -29.25
N VAL A 19 -45.17 -23.21 -28.05
CA VAL A 19 -45.45 -24.27 -27.03
C VAL A 19 -44.22 -24.91 -26.33
N SER A 20 -44.15 -25.26 -25.04
CA SER A 20 -44.98 -25.21 -23.79
C SER A 20 -44.00 -25.08 -22.59
N GLY A 21 -44.35 -24.84 -21.32
CA GLY A 21 -45.61 -24.68 -20.60
C GLY A 21 -45.49 -25.31 -19.20
N GLY A 22 -45.97 -24.64 -18.13
CA GLY A 22 -46.03 -25.24 -16.78
C GLY A 22 -45.82 -24.26 -15.62
N THR A 23 -46.88 -24.00 -14.85
CA THR A 23 -46.86 -23.15 -13.63
C THR A 23 -47.50 -23.92 -12.48
N VAL A 24 -46.91 -23.87 -11.28
CA VAL A 24 -47.59 -24.27 -10.02
C VAL A 24 -47.28 -23.24 -8.92
N ARG A 25 -48.32 -22.84 -8.17
CA ARG A 25 -48.27 -21.97 -6.98
C ARG A 25 -49.23 -22.52 -5.93
N PHE A 26 -48.82 -22.54 -4.67
CA PHE A 26 -49.62 -22.45 -3.42
C PHE A 26 -48.61 -22.27 -2.25
N SER A 27 -48.93 -21.80 -1.04
CA SER A 27 -49.76 -20.66 -0.59
C SER A 27 -49.64 -20.52 0.94
N GLY A 28 -49.55 -19.29 1.47
CA GLY A 28 -49.82 -18.98 2.89
C GLY A 28 -48.67 -19.20 3.88
N GLY A 29 -48.49 -18.26 4.81
CA GLY A 29 -47.53 -18.38 5.92
C GLY A 29 -46.83 -17.07 6.30
N THR A 30 -47.56 -16.11 6.88
CA THR A 30 -46.95 -14.87 7.42
C THR A 30 -46.39 -15.13 8.82
N VAL A 31 -45.07 -15.00 9.03
CA VAL A 31 -44.47 -14.92 10.38
C VAL A 31 -43.39 -13.85 10.41
N THR A 32 -43.53 -12.91 11.34
CA THR A 32 -42.59 -11.82 11.61
C THR A 32 -41.41 -12.34 12.43
N PHE A 33 -40.16 -12.07 12.02
CA PHE A 33 -39.00 -12.32 12.87
C PHE A 33 -38.06 -11.12 12.93
N TRP A 34 -37.67 -10.78 14.15
CA TRP A 34 -36.66 -9.78 14.45
C TRP A 34 -35.28 -10.28 13.97
N ARG A 35 -34.45 -9.35 13.48
CA ARG A 35 -33.04 -9.62 13.24
C ARG A 35 -32.35 -9.89 14.57
N ASP A 36 -31.70 -11.04 14.68
CA ASP A 36 -30.42 -11.07 15.37
C ASP A 36 -29.37 -11.86 14.58
N ARG A 37 -28.11 -11.52 14.82
CA ARG A 37 -26.96 -12.03 14.05
C ARG A 37 -26.50 -13.37 14.60
N HIS A 38 -26.14 -14.31 13.72
CA HIS A 38 -24.77 -14.83 13.55
C HIS A 38 -24.78 -16.21 12.87
N LEU A 39 -23.82 -16.41 11.94
CA LEU A 39 -23.28 -17.71 11.45
C LEU A 39 -24.34 -18.66 10.80
N LEU A 40 -24.21 -19.04 9.53
CA LEU A 40 -23.09 -19.81 8.99
C LEU A 40 -22.94 -19.63 7.46
N ALA A 41 -21.77 -20.00 6.94
CA ALA A 41 -21.55 -20.16 5.50
C ALA A 41 -22.36 -21.35 4.95
N GLY A 42 -22.78 -21.27 3.68
CA GLY A 42 -23.60 -22.30 3.03
C GLY A 42 -22.82 -23.52 2.53
N PRO A 43 -23.50 -24.61 2.13
CA PRO A 43 -22.87 -25.79 1.56
C PRO A 43 -22.94 -25.80 0.01
N SER A 44 -21.84 -26.19 -0.62
CA SER A 44 -21.79 -26.70 -2.00
C SER A 44 -20.78 -27.87 -2.07
N PRO A 45 -20.96 -28.86 -2.96
CA PRO A 45 -21.01 -30.23 -2.45
C PRO A 45 -20.00 -31.23 -3.06
N GLY A 46 -19.83 -32.36 -2.34
CA GLY A 46 -19.65 -33.69 -2.92
C GLY A 46 -18.22 -34.13 -3.30
N LEU A 47 -17.63 -35.07 -2.55
CA LEU A 47 -17.70 -36.52 -2.85
C LEU A 47 -16.95 -37.34 -1.78
N TRP A 48 -17.33 -38.60 -1.62
CA TRP A 48 -16.83 -39.53 -0.59
C TRP A 48 -15.83 -40.54 -1.17
N ASP A 49 -14.85 -41.00 -0.38
CA ASP A 49 -14.75 -42.44 -0.07
C ASP A 49 -14.02 -42.72 1.26
N ARG A 50 -14.07 -43.97 1.75
CA ARG A 50 -13.87 -44.35 3.15
C ARG A 50 -12.57 -45.10 3.47
N HIS A 51 -12.27 -45.05 4.77
CA HIS A 51 -11.56 -46.01 5.63
C HIS A 51 -10.10 -45.75 6.05
N LEU A 52 -9.98 -45.54 7.37
CA LEU A 52 -8.85 -45.78 8.27
C LEU A 52 -7.60 -44.89 8.13
N GLY A 53 -7.60 -43.80 8.92
CA GLY A 53 -6.73 -43.89 10.11
C GLY A 53 -5.65 -42.83 10.38
N LYS A 54 -5.70 -41.61 9.83
CA LYS A 54 -4.86 -40.48 10.33
C LYS A 54 -5.55 -39.10 10.19
N PRO A 55 -5.79 -38.34 11.28
CA PRO A 55 -6.21 -36.95 11.17
C PRO A 55 -5.00 -36.04 10.88
N ARG A 56 -4.74 -35.78 9.59
CA ARG A 56 -3.85 -34.67 9.17
C ARG A 56 -4.58 -33.34 9.27
N CYS A 57 -4.50 -32.67 10.43
CA CYS A 57 -4.94 -31.28 10.55
C CYS A 57 -3.95 -30.32 9.88
N LYS A 58 -4.13 -30.08 8.56
CA LYS A 58 -3.67 -28.83 7.93
C LYS A 58 -4.69 -27.74 8.23
N ALA A 59 -4.33 -26.78 9.09
CA ALA A 59 -5.07 -25.55 9.25
C ALA A 59 -4.18 -24.35 8.91
N HIS A 60 -4.48 -23.65 7.83
CA HIS A 60 -3.98 -22.29 7.63
C HIS A 60 -4.67 -21.37 8.63
N PHE A 61 -3.89 -20.53 9.33
CA PHE A 61 -4.43 -19.43 10.13
C PHE A 61 -3.91 -18.09 9.59
N PRO A 62 -4.80 -17.09 9.37
CA PRO A 62 -4.36 -15.74 9.07
C PRO A 62 -3.78 -15.10 10.34
N LEU A 63 -2.59 -14.52 10.21
CA LEU A 63 -1.96 -13.72 11.27
C LEU A 63 -2.73 -12.40 11.44
N GLY A 64 -3.58 -12.32 12.46
CA GLY A 64 -4.38 -11.13 12.72
C GLY A 64 -5.36 -11.25 13.88
N SER A 65 -4.84 -11.09 15.11
CA SER A 65 -5.50 -10.61 16.35
C SER A 65 -5.02 -11.35 17.61
N ILE A 66 -4.71 -10.60 18.67
CA ILE A 66 -4.34 -11.13 19.98
C ILE A 66 -5.62 -11.45 20.76
N GLN A 67 -6.35 -12.48 20.31
CA GLN A 67 -7.43 -13.16 21.05
C GLN A 67 -7.33 -14.69 21.00
N THR A 68 -6.39 -15.22 20.24
CA THR A 68 -6.27 -16.65 19.91
C THR A 68 -5.89 -17.59 21.08
N PRO A 69 -5.08 -17.20 22.10
CA PRO A 69 -4.69 -18.12 23.17
C PRO A 69 -5.88 -18.68 23.97
N MET A 70 -6.83 -17.82 24.36
CA MET A 70 -7.95 -18.26 25.21
C MET A 70 -8.94 -19.17 24.49
N LYS A 71 -9.20 -18.97 23.19
CA LYS A 71 -10.05 -19.89 22.41
C LYS A 71 -9.40 -21.26 22.22
N PHE A 72 -8.08 -21.31 22.11
CA PHE A 72 -7.31 -22.55 22.04
C PHE A 72 -7.36 -23.32 23.37
N ILE A 73 -7.18 -22.62 24.50
CA ILE A 73 -7.28 -23.22 25.85
C ILE A 73 -8.71 -23.73 26.14
N LYS A 74 -9.75 -22.96 25.83
CA LYS A 74 -11.16 -23.36 26.08
C LYS A 74 -11.59 -24.61 25.29
N ALA A 75 -10.90 -24.92 24.19
CA ALA A 75 -11.09 -26.14 23.41
C ALA A 75 -10.32 -27.35 23.97
N MET A 76 -9.18 -27.14 24.65
CA MET A 76 -8.42 -28.22 25.28
C MET A 76 -8.95 -28.63 26.66
N THR A 77 -9.56 -27.70 27.42
CA THR A 77 -10.06 -27.96 28.80
C THR A 77 -11.19 -29.00 28.92
N GLY A 78 -11.57 -29.68 27.83
CA GLY A 78 -12.51 -30.80 27.84
C GLY A 78 -11.89 -32.15 28.19
N ASN A 79 -10.58 -32.35 27.98
CA ASN A 79 -9.86 -33.60 28.28
C ASN A 79 -8.61 -33.33 29.12
N ARG A 80 -8.22 -34.31 29.95
CA ARG A 80 -6.98 -34.21 30.74
C ARG A 80 -5.75 -34.26 29.82
N LEU A 81 -4.83 -33.33 30.02
CA LEU A 81 -3.54 -33.28 29.30
C LEU A 81 -2.54 -34.36 29.75
N SER A 82 -2.79 -35.03 30.88
CA SER A 82 -1.99 -36.16 31.38
C SER A 82 -2.04 -37.39 30.47
N ASP A 83 -3.17 -37.63 29.81
CA ASP A 83 -3.50 -38.96 29.25
C ASP A 83 -2.94 -39.16 27.83
N VAL A 84 -2.06 -38.26 27.37
CA VAL A 84 -1.51 -38.21 25.99
C VAL A 84 0.00 -38.56 25.95
N TRP A 85 0.66 -38.68 27.11
CA TRP A 85 2.13 -38.81 27.18
C TRP A 85 2.68 -40.18 27.63
N GLU A 86 1.83 -41.18 27.90
CA GLU A 86 2.26 -42.56 28.25
C GLU A 86 2.12 -43.55 27.07
N SER A 87 2.59 -43.17 25.88
CA SER A 87 2.77 -44.12 24.78
C SER A 87 4.14 -43.97 24.11
N ASP A 88 5.06 -44.85 24.53
CA ASP A 88 6.38 -45.03 23.92
C ASP A 88 6.26 -45.57 22.49
N SER A 89 6.04 -44.70 21.49
CA SER A 89 6.37 -44.96 20.06
C SER A 89 5.99 -43.83 19.09
N CYS A 90 6.71 -42.70 19.10
CA CYS A 90 6.77 -41.81 17.91
C CYS A 90 8.05 -40.95 17.84
N SER A 91 9.14 -41.55 17.35
CA SER A 91 10.42 -40.89 17.10
C SER A 91 10.45 -40.07 15.79
N PHE A 92 9.51 -39.13 15.59
CA PHE A 92 9.56 -38.16 14.48
C PHE A 92 8.85 -36.83 14.81
N ALA A 93 9.54 -35.94 15.54
CA ALA A 93 9.22 -34.52 15.65
C ALA A 93 10.51 -33.69 15.58
N SER A 94 10.48 -32.54 14.89
CA SER A 94 11.66 -31.69 14.73
C SER A 94 11.98 -30.93 16.02
N PRO A 95 13.26 -30.59 16.31
CA PRO A 95 13.66 -29.96 17.58
C PRO A 95 12.97 -28.62 17.87
N HIS A 96 12.61 -27.86 16.83
CA HIS A 96 12.12 -26.48 16.96
C HIS A 96 10.65 -26.35 17.40
N ALA A 97 9.94 -27.45 17.67
CA ALA A 97 8.54 -27.39 18.10
C ALA A 97 8.34 -27.17 19.62
N CYS A 98 9.40 -27.22 20.45
CA CYS A 98 9.27 -27.30 21.91
C CYS A 98 10.19 -26.36 22.73
N GLU A 99 10.69 -25.27 22.16
CA GLU A 99 11.31 -24.17 22.93
C GLU A 99 10.28 -23.08 23.30
N TYR A 100 9.36 -22.75 22.39
CA TYR A 100 8.37 -21.69 22.62
C TYR A 100 7.40 -21.99 23.78
N LEU A 101 7.04 -23.27 23.98
CA LEU A 101 6.13 -23.68 25.07
C LEU A 101 6.84 -23.78 26.43
N LYS A 102 8.16 -23.93 26.44
CA LYS A 102 9.01 -23.82 27.65
C LYS A 102 9.49 -22.39 27.92
N SER A 103 9.11 -21.42 27.07
CA SER A 103 9.49 -20.04 27.26
C SER A 103 8.71 -19.45 28.45
N PRO A 104 9.38 -18.75 29.39
CA PRO A 104 8.73 -18.16 30.55
C PRO A 104 7.76 -17.06 30.13
N CYS A 105 6.52 -17.11 30.61
CA CYS A 105 5.50 -16.10 30.37
C CYS A 105 5.14 -15.37 31.67
N ASN A 106 4.98 -14.04 31.59
CA ASN A 106 4.52 -13.23 32.72
C ASN A 106 3.00 -13.38 32.84
N VAL A 107 2.55 -14.00 33.93
CA VAL A 107 1.13 -14.29 34.18
C VAL A 107 0.66 -13.40 35.32
N ARG A 108 -0.50 -12.76 35.14
CA ARG A 108 -1.08 -11.83 36.13
C ARG A 108 -2.42 -12.40 36.60
N PRO A 109 -2.40 -13.41 37.49
CA PRO A 109 -3.62 -13.98 38.04
C PRO A 109 -4.35 -12.93 38.88
N TYR A 110 -5.67 -13.06 38.94
CA TYR A 110 -6.56 -12.18 39.71
C TYR A 110 -7.27 -13.01 40.76
N PHE A 111 -7.19 -12.59 42.02
CA PHE A 111 -7.92 -13.20 43.13
C PHE A 111 -8.75 -12.13 43.82
N ASP A 112 -9.99 -12.49 44.15
CA ASP A 112 -10.95 -11.66 44.85
C ASP A 112 -11.63 -12.53 45.92
N SER A 113 -11.90 -11.93 47.07
CA SER A 113 -12.78 -12.48 48.08
C SER A 113 -13.75 -11.39 48.46
N GLU A 114 -15.05 -11.70 48.50
CA GLU A 114 -16.10 -10.75 48.84
C GLU A 114 -17.03 -11.32 49.92
N ALA A 115 -17.08 -10.64 51.07
CA ALA A 115 -18.00 -10.92 52.16
C ALA A 115 -19.03 -9.79 52.30
N TYR A 116 -20.22 -10.13 52.79
CA TYR A 116 -21.34 -9.22 52.99
C TYR A 116 -21.90 -9.44 54.39
N HIS A 117 -22.07 -8.35 55.14
CA HIS A 117 -22.48 -8.35 56.55
C HIS A 117 -23.68 -7.41 56.72
N ASP A 118 -24.54 -7.68 57.70
CA ASP A 118 -25.67 -6.79 58.01
C ASP A 118 -25.24 -5.53 58.79
N ASP A 119 -24.14 -5.63 59.56
CA ASP A 119 -23.51 -4.55 60.33
C ASP A 119 -22.04 -4.34 59.91
N GLU A 120 -21.49 -3.16 60.23
CA GLU A 120 -20.08 -2.81 59.97
C GLU A 120 -19.12 -3.62 60.90
N PRO A 121 -18.26 -4.51 60.36
CA PRO A 121 -17.34 -5.32 61.16
C PRO A 121 -16.20 -4.48 61.74
N ASP A 122 -15.74 -4.82 62.94
CA ASP A 122 -14.57 -4.17 63.55
C ASP A 122 -13.30 -4.34 62.69
N ALA A 123 -12.47 -3.29 62.69
CA ALA A 123 -11.23 -3.21 61.92
C ALA A 123 -10.21 -4.31 62.29
N SER A 124 -10.24 -4.84 63.53
CA SER A 124 -9.41 -6.00 63.89
C SER A 124 -9.80 -7.26 63.10
N ARG A 125 -11.10 -7.45 62.86
CA ARG A 125 -11.68 -8.59 62.15
C ARG A 125 -11.47 -8.50 60.65
N ILE A 126 -11.58 -7.30 60.08
CA ILE A 126 -11.22 -7.02 58.68
C ILE A 126 -9.74 -7.31 58.41
N ARG A 127 -8.85 -6.99 59.37
CA ARG A 127 -7.41 -7.34 59.27
C ARG A 127 -7.18 -8.85 59.35
N ALA A 128 -7.85 -9.57 60.24
CA ALA A 128 -7.76 -11.03 60.31
C ALA A 128 -8.16 -11.70 58.98
N TRP A 129 -9.29 -11.30 58.38
CA TRP A 129 -9.73 -11.82 57.07
C TRP A 129 -8.77 -11.48 55.93
N ARG A 130 -8.15 -10.28 55.94
CA ARG A 130 -7.10 -9.91 54.98
C ARG A 130 -5.90 -10.86 55.09
N ASP A 131 -5.50 -11.20 56.32
CA ASP A 131 -4.31 -12.00 56.57
C ASP A 131 -4.56 -13.49 56.29
N GLU A 132 -5.78 -14.00 56.56
CA GLU A 132 -6.27 -15.31 56.10
C GLU A 132 -6.28 -15.40 54.56
N PHE A 133 -6.84 -14.39 53.88
CA PHE A 133 -6.81 -14.28 52.41
C PHE A 133 -5.38 -14.21 51.87
N SER A 134 -4.47 -13.51 52.58
CA SER A 134 -3.05 -13.45 52.22
C SER A 134 -2.36 -14.82 52.30
N ALA A 135 -2.65 -15.59 53.34
CA ALA A 135 -2.13 -16.95 53.48
C ALA A 135 -2.66 -17.86 52.37
N ALA A 136 -3.97 -17.82 52.08
CA ALA A 136 -4.57 -18.64 51.04
C ALA A 136 -4.06 -18.31 49.63
N VAL A 137 -3.87 -17.02 49.30
CA VAL A 137 -3.28 -16.60 48.01
C VAL A 137 -1.81 -17.04 47.91
N ARG A 138 -1.04 -16.98 49.00
CA ARG A 138 0.35 -17.50 49.00
C ARG A 138 0.40 -19.02 48.82
N ASP A 139 -0.56 -19.76 49.36
CA ASP A 139 -0.62 -21.22 49.21
C ASP A 139 -0.98 -21.68 47.77
N VAL A 140 -1.74 -20.88 47.02
CA VAL A 140 -1.93 -21.11 45.56
C VAL A 140 -0.60 -21.09 44.80
N PHE A 141 0.41 -20.39 45.31
CA PHE A 141 1.75 -20.29 44.70
C PHE A 141 2.81 -21.17 45.35
N SER A 142 2.61 -21.64 46.59
CA SER A 142 3.56 -22.51 47.32
C SER A 142 3.80 -23.85 46.61
N SER A 143 2.82 -24.29 45.82
CA SER A 143 2.77 -25.59 45.13
C SER A 143 3.25 -25.57 43.67
N GLN A 144 3.75 -24.43 43.16
CA GLN A 144 4.10 -24.22 41.75
C GLN A 144 5.56 -23.75 41.58
N PRO A 145 6.35 -24.34 40.66
CA PRO A 145 7.73 -23.91 40.42
C PRO A 145 7.79 -22.62 39.59
N SER A 146 7.63 -21.47 40.25
CA SER A 146 7.95 -20.16 39.70
C SER A 146 9.48 -19.94 39.71
N CYS A 147 10.02 -19.27 38.69
CA CYS A 147 11.44 -18.92 38.64
C CYS A 147 11.83 -17.83 39.66
N ILE A 148 10.84 -17.14 40.24
CA ILE A 148 10.97 -16.01 41.18
C ILE A 148 9.86 -16.13 42.22
N GLU A 149 10.15 -15.87 43.50
CA GLU A 149 9.13 -15.83 44.55
C GLU A 149 8.08 -14.72 44.27
N PRO A 150 6.77 -15.04 44.22
CA PRO A 150 5.75 -14.05 43.88
C PRO A 150 5.54 -13.04 45.01
N VAL A 151 5.69 -11.76 44.69
CA VAL A 151 5.33 -10.65 45.58
C VAL A 151 3.82 -10.49 45.55
N VAL A 152 3.15 -10.85 46.63
CA VAL A 152 1.69 -10.73 46.76
C VAL A 152 1.34 -9.42 47.47
N HIS A 153 0.76 -8.49 46.72
CA HIS A 153 0.16 -7.25 47.25
C HIS A 153 -1.34 -7.44 47.43
N ILE A 154 -1.94 -6.88 48.49
CA ILE A 154 -3.38 -7.02 48.75
C ILE A 154 -4.02 -5.64 48.98
N ALA A 155 -5.02 -5.33 48.15
CA ALA A 155 -5.91 -4.19 48.37
C ALA A 155 -7.15 -4.67 49.12
N THR A 156 -7.38 -4.12 50.32
CA THR A 156 -8.63 -4.29 51.06
C THR A 156 -9.55 -3.12 50.76
N ARG A 157 -10.85 -3.39 50.59
CA ARG A 157 -11.89 -2.38 50.38
C ARG A 157 -13.11 -2.76 51.20
N HIS A 158 -13.74 -1.80 51.87
CA HIS A 158 -14.95 -2.06 52.62
C HIS A 158 -15.89 -0.86 52.64
N GLY A 159 -17.19 -1.11 52.80
CA GLY A 159 -18.20 -0.07 52.88
C GLY A 159 -19.62 -0.57 52.58
N TRP A 160 -20.59 0.31 52.83
CA TRP A 160 -22.00 0.03 52.60
C TRP A 160 -22.35 -0.06 51.11
N VAL A 161 -23.15 -1.07 50.74
CA VAL A 161 -23.66 -1.28 49.38
C VAL A 161 -25.13 -1.70 49.41
N LEU A 162 -25.85 -1.47 48.31
CA LEU A 162 -27.22 -1.96 48.12
C LEU A 162 -27.20 -3.31 47.40
N LYS A 163 -27.63 -4.38 48.09
CA LYS A 163 -27.73 -5.73 47.52
C LYS A 163 -29.18 -6.21 47.62
N ALA A 164 -29.80 -6.44 46.46
CA ALA A 164 -31.22 -6.83 46.35
C ALA A 164 -32.19 -5.90 47.14
N GLY A 165 -31.90 -4.59 47.18
CA GLY A 165 -32.71 -3.60 47.89
C GLY A 165 -32.47 -3.49 49.41
N LYS A 166 -31.63 -4.36 50.00
CA LYS A 166 -31.17 -4.23 51.39
C LYS A 166 -29.79 -3.56 51.43
N ARG A 167 -29.60 -2.62 52.37
CA ARG A 167 -28.30 -2.03 52.68
C ARG A 167 -27.48 -3.04 53.50
N VAL A 168 -26.27 -3.37 53.03
CA VAL A 168 -25.36 -4.35 53.65
C VAL A 168 -23.92 -3.84 53.58
N PHE A 169 -23.09 -4.18 54.56
CA PHE A 169 -21.68 -3.81 54.57
C PHE A 169 -20.85 -4.85 53.82
N LYS A 170 -20.22 -4.44 52.71
CA LYS A 170 -19.35 -5.30 51.89
C LYS A 170 -17.91 -5.15 52.35
N VAL A 171 -17.19 -6.26 52.46
CA VAL A 171 -15.73 -6.32 52.60
C VAL A 171 -15.18 -7.10 51.41
N SER A 172 -14.14 -6.59 50.75
CA SER A 172 -13.47 -7.25 49.64
C SER A 172 -11.96 -7.18 49.79
N HIS A 173 -11.29 -8.31 49.56
CA HIS A 173 -9.82 -8.40 49.51
C HIS A 173 -9.40 -8.85 48.12
N ARG A 174 -8.47 -8.12 47.50
CA ARG A 174 -8.01 -8.37 46.12
C ARG A 174 -6.51 -8.48 46.07
N ALA A 175 -6.00 -9.58 45.56
CA ALA A 175 -4.56 -9.78 45.42
C ALA A 175 -4.05 -9.37 44.03
N PHE A 176 -2.88 -8.75 44.02
CA PHE A 176 -2.14 -8.36 42.83
C PHE A 176 -0.72 -8.93 42.92
N VAL A 177 -0.30 -9.63 41.86
CA VAL A 177 1.00 -10.32 41.79
C VAL A 177 1.74 -9.86 40.52
N PRO A 178 2.62 -8.84 40.59
CA PRO A 178 3.22 -8.22 39.42
C PRO A 178 4.33 -9.05 38.75
N ASN A 179 5.00 -9.93 39.51
CA ASN A 179 6.25 -10.58 39.13
C ASN A 179 6.14 -12.10 38.93
N TYR A 180 4.92 -12.67 38.80
CA TYR A 180 4.75 -14.10 38.60
C TYR A 180 5.09 -14.52 37.16
N VAL A 181 6.04 -15.46 37.04
CA VAL A 181 6.57 -15.92 35.76
C VAL A 181 6.68 -17.44 35.79
N ILE A 182 5.99 -18.11 34.87
CA ILE A 182 5.92 -19.58 34.76
C ILE A 182 6.14 -20.04 33.32
N GLU A 183 6.47 -21.31 33.12
CA GLU A 183 6.42 -21.90 31.77
C GLU A 183 4.98 -21.96 31.24
N TYR A 184 4.83 -21.81 29.92
CA TYR A 184 3.51 -21.82 29.27
C TYR A 184 2.75 -23.15 29.46
N THR A 185 3.49 -24.24 29.67
CA THR A 185 3.01 -25.59 29.99
C THR A 185 2.28 -25.70 31.33
N LEU A 186 2.67 -24.91 32.35
CA LEU A 186 2.14 -25.00 33.72
C LEU A 186 0.88 -24.15 33.94
N LEU A 187 0.49 -23.33 32.96
CA LEU A 187 -0.64 -22.40 33.07
C LEU A 187 -1.99 -23.13 33.32
N SER A 188 -2.17 -24.34 32.80
CA SER A 188 -3.37 -25.15 33.07
C SER A 188 -3.50 -25.54 34.53
N ASP A 189 -2.38 -25.78 35.20
CA ASP A 189 -2.34 -26.34 36.53
C ASP A 189 -2.57 -25.25 37.56
N VAL A 190 -2.01 -24.05 37.34
CA VAL A 190 -2.36 -22.83 38.10
C VAL A 190 -3.87 -22.55 38.04
N ILE A 191 -4.47 -22.60 36.85
CA ILE A 191 -5.92 -22.37 36.67
C ILE A 191 -6.75 -23.47 37.35
N THR A 192 -6.27 -24.71 37.33
CA THR A 192 -6.98 -25.85 37.93
C THR A 192 -6.86 -25.87 39.46
N PHE A 193 -5.71 -25.45 40.01
CA PHE A 193 -5.49 -25.33 41.45
C PHE A 193 -6.26 -24.14 42.02
N ALA A 194 -6.19 -22.96 41.38
CA ALA A 194 -6.94 -21.77 41.81
C ALA A 194 -8.48 -21.96 41.76
N ARG A 195 -8.98 -22.88 40.92
CA ARG A 195 -10.40 -23.29 40.92
C ARG A 195 -10.80 -24.18 42.11
N LYS A 196 -9.86 -24.82 42.80
CA LYS A 196 -10.16 -25.63 43.99
C LYS A 196 -10.21 -24.80 45.28
N SER A 197 -9.75 -23.56 45.23
CA SER A 197 -9.58 -22.72 46.42
C SER A 197 -10.65 -21.61 46.56
N ASP A 198 -11.73 -21.63 45.77
CA ASP A 198 -12.84 -20.64 45.76
C ASP A 198 -12.44 -19.14 45.57
N LEU A 199 -11.18 -18.87 45.22
CA LEU A 199 -10.59 -17.51 45.20
C LEU A 199 -10.54 -16.86 43.79
N PHE A 200 -11.14 -17.47 42.76
CA PHE A 200 -10.80 -17.17 41.35
C PHE A 200 -12.00 -16.81 40.46
N ASP A 201 -11.94 -15.62 39.84
CA ASP A 201 -12.86 -15.18 38.78
C ASP A 201 -12.09 -14.92 37.47
N VAL A 202 -12.65 -15.37 36.34
CA VAL A 202 -11.94 -15.42 35.04
C VAL A 202 -12.21 -14.16 34.21
N LEU A 203 -11.84 -13.00 34.75
CA LEU A 203 -11.91 -11.71 34.07
C LEU A 203 -10.52 -11.08 33.93
N VAL A 204 -10.04 -10.99 32.67
CA VAL A 204 -8.72 -10.42 32.35
C VAL A 204 -8.81 -8.88 32.35
N TYR A 205 -8.61 -8.29 33.51
CA TYR A 205 -8.45 -6.83 33.66
C TYR A 205 -7.05 -6.36 33.23
N LYS A 206 -6.97 -5.17 32.66
CA LYS A 206 -5.67 -4.53 32.36
C LYS A 206 -5.04 -4.08 33.67
N ALA A 207 -3.70 -4.03 33.73
CA ALA A 207 -2.95 -3.65 34.94
C ALA A 207 -3.35 -2.32 35.59
N ARG A 208 -3.95 -1.41 34.81
CA ARG A 208 -4.47 -0.09 35.24
C ARG A 208 -5.92 -0.10 35.74
N GLU A 209 -6.61 -1.23 35.68
CA GLU A 209 -8.02 -1.38 36.07
C GLU A 209 -8.18 -2.07 37.44
N GLN A 210 -7.16 -2.80 37.90
CA GLN A 210 -7.24 -3.70 39.07
C GLN A 210 -7.41 -2.98 40.42
N LEU A 211 -6.92 -1.74 40.54
CA LEU A 211 -6.97 -0.96 41.79
C LEU A 211 -8.11 0.09 41.87
N LEU A 212 -8.86 0.33 40.79
CA LEU A 212 -9.72 1.52 40.62
C LEU A 212 -11.24 1.33 40.88
N ASN A 213 -11.68 0.32 41.63
CA ASN A 213 -13.11 0.16 41.96
C ASN A 213 -13.37 0.37 43.45
N MET A 214 -13.88 1.55 43.83
CA MET A 214 -14.38 1.80 45.18
C MET A 214 -15.65 0.98 45.47
N VAL A 215 -15.84 0.53 46.72
CA VAL A 215 -17.01 -0.25 47.13
C VAL A 215 -18.23 0.67 47.19
N GLY A 216 -19.36 0.24 46.61
CA GLY A 216 -20.58 1.05 46.53
C GLY A 216 -20.55 2.13 45.45
N CYS A 217 -19.74 1.98 44.41
CA CYS A 217 -19.66 2.90 43.29
C CYS A 217 -19.66 2.19 41.93
N SER A 218 -20.52 2.67 41.03
CA SER A 218 -20.61 2.23 39.64
C SER A 218 -19.65 3.02 38.75
N LYS A 219 -19.05 2.36 37.75
CA LYS A 219 -18.22 3.04 36.76
C LYS A 219 -19.09 3.76 35.75
N SER A 220 -18.74 5.01 35.44
CA SER A 220 -19.31 5.70 34.29
C SER A 220 -19.02 4.90 33.00
N THR A 221 -20.03 4.77 32.14
CA THR A 221 -19.91 4.15 30.82
C THR A 221 -19.11 5.02 29.84
N SER A 222 -18.83 6.29 30.17
CA SER A 222 -18.04 7.22 29.34
C SER A 222 -16.58 7.37 29.78
N ASP A 223 -16.27 7.22 31.08
CA ASP A 223 -14.89 7.14 31.59
C ASP A 223 -14.80 6.15 32.77
N LEU A 224 -14.01 5.09 32.58
CA LEU A 224 -13.81 4.01 33.56
C LEU A 224 -13.04 4.43 34.82
N ARG A 225 -12.57 5.68 34.90
CA ARG A 225 -11.95 6.31 36.08
C ARG A 225 -12.95 7.15 36.90
N VAL A 226 -14.11 7.47 36.35
CA VAL A 226 -15.17 8.22 37.06
C VAL A 226 -16.08 7.21 37.76
N LEU A 227 -16.17 7.37 39.08
CA LEU A 227 -16.95 6.53 39.98
C LEU A 227 -18.16 7.31 40.48
N THR A 228 -19.34 6.70 40.38
CA THR A 228 -20.62 7.28 40.80
C THR A 228 -21.15 6.47 41.98
N PRO A 229 -21.44 7.06 43.15
CA PRO A 229 -22.04 6.34 44.27
C PRO A 229 -23.32 5.63 43.85
N GLU A 230 -23.47 4.37 44.27
CA GLU A 230 -24.68 3.56 44.05
C GLU A 230 -25.79 3.89 45.06
N ASP A 231 -25.44 4.59 46.14
CA ASP A 231 -26.32 5.11 47.18
C ASP A 231 -26.00 6.61 47.36
N PRO A 232 -26.97 7.54 47.17
CA PRO A 232 -26.74 8.98 47.25
C PRO A 232 -26.60 9.53 48.68
N GLU A 233 -26.90 8.76 49.74
CA GLU A 233 -26.71 9.18 51.14
C GLU A 233 -25.30 8.88 51.69
N VAL A 234 -24.43 8.29 50.87
CA VAL A 234 -23.10 7.83 51.27
C VAL A 234 -22.07 8.97 51.15
N ASP A 235 -21.52 9.39 52.29
CA ASP A 235 -20.39 10.34 52.39
C ASP A 235 -19.13 9.76 51.72
N PRO A 236 -18.65 10.32 50.60
CA PRO A 236 -17.44 9.85 49.91
C PRO A 236 -16.17 9.99 50.75
N GLY A 237 -16.17 10.85 51.78
CA GLY A 237 -15.02 11.11 52.66
C GLY A 237 -14.68 9.98 53.62
N ARG A 238 -15.50 8.93 53.72
CA ARG A 238 -15.29 7.79 54.65
C ARG A 238 -14.56 6.58 54.05
N PHE A 239 -14.25 6.58 52.75
CA PHE A 239 -13.65 5.42 52.09
C PHE A 239 -12.13 5.47 52.09
N VAL A 240 -11.49 4.45 52.67
CA VAL A 240 -10.04 4.27 52.66
C VAL A 240 -9.66 3.26 51.59
N VAL A 241 -8.83 3.67 50.62
CA VAL A 241 -8.15 2.77 49.68
C VAL A 241 -6.68 2.75 50.06
N GLN A 242 -6.24 1.67 50.69
CA GLN A 242 -4.85 1.54 51.14
C GLN A 242 -3.93 1.22 49.94
N ASN A 243 -2.88 2.01 49.76
CA ASN A 243 -1.95 1.87 48.63
C ASN A 243 -0.83 0.85 48.95
N LEU A 244 -0.15 0.35 47.92
CA LEU A 244 0.69 -0.86 48.01
C LEU A 244 2.02 -0.71 48.79
N ASP A 245 2.31 0.47 49.33
CA ASP A 245 3.47 0.80 50.17
C ASP A 245 3.12 1.08 51.65
N GLY A 246 1.83 1.06 52.02
CA GLY A 246 1.37 1.32 53.38
C GLY A 246 1.19 2.81 53.73
N SER A 247 1.28 3.72 52.77
CA SER A 247 0.97 5.14 52.97
C SER A 247 -0.54 5.43 52.91
N GLU A 248 -1.01 6.34 53.77
CA GLU A 248 -2.38 6.87 53.76
C GLU A 248 -2.38 8.34 53.31
N GLU A 249 -2.84 8.61 52.08
CA GLU A 249 -3.18 9.98 51.64
C GLU A 249 -4.69 10.11 51.40
N ARG A 250 -5.23 11.31 51.69
CA ARG A 250 -6.64 11.64 51.49
C ARG A 250 -6.85 12.29 50.13
N PHE A 251 -7.79 11.77 49.35
CA PHE A 251 -8.22 12.37 48.08
C PHE A 251 -9.03 13.66 48.33
N VAL A 252 -8.88 14.64 47.43
CA VAL A 252 -9.68 15.87 47.39
C VAL A 252 -10.57 15.85 46.14
N LEU A 253 -11.87 16.07 46.33
CA LEU A 253 -12.86 16.17 45.26
C LEU A 253 -13.03 17.64 44.81
N MET A 254 -13.11 17.88 43.50
CA MET A 254 -13.48 19.19 42.96
C MET A 254 -15.01 19.33 42.83
N PRO A 255 -15.57 20.53 43.05
CA PRO A 255 -17.00 20.79 42.85
C PRO A 255 -17.38 20.84 41.35
N SER A 256 -18.64 20.57 41.05
CA SER A 256 -19.17 20.62 39.68
C SER A 256 -19.21 22.06 39.15
N VAL A 257 -18.58 22.29 37.99
CA VAL A 257 -18.62 23.57 37.28
C VAL A 257 -19.82 23.57 36.32
N GLN A 258 -20.65 24.60 36.40
CA GLN A 258 -21.73 24.84 35.43
C GLN A 258 -21.14 25.38 34.12
N GLU A 259 -21.74 25.01 32.99
CA GLU A 259 -21.34 25.52 31.68
C GLU A 259 -21.66 27.02 31.57
N VAL A 260 -20.72 27.79 31.00
CA VAL A 260 -20.87 29.21 30.67
C VAL A 260 -20.52 29.35 29.19
N ASP A 261 -21.38 30.04 28.42
CA ASP A 261 -21.12 30.34 27.01
C ASP A 261 -19.99 31.36 26.87
N VAL A 262 -18.97 31.03 26.07
CA VAL A 262 -17.74 31.85 25.88
C VAL A 262 -17.62 32.37 24.44
N GLU A 263 -18.67 32.25 23.62
CA GLU A 263 -18.58 32.57 22.18
C GLU A 263 -18.54 34.08 21.86
N GLU A 264 -19.20 34.95 22.64
CA GLU A 264 -19.30 36.38 22.30
C GLU A 264 -18.03 37.18 22.68
N ASP A 265 -17.43 36.95 23.85
CA ASP A 265 -16.22 37.65 24.30
C ASP A 265 -14.96 37.28 23.47
N MET A 266 -14.95 36.11 22.83
CA MET A 266 -13.81 35.68 22.03
C MET A 266 -13.63 36.49 20.73
N GLN A 267 -14.72 36.95 20.10
CA GLN A 267 -14.60 37.67 18.83
C GLN A 267 -14.05 39.09 18.99
N SER A 268 -14.39 39.78 20.08
CA SER A 268 -13.89 41.13 20.38
C SER A 268 -12.39 41.16 20.72
N LEU A 269 -11.89 40.13 21.42
CA LEU A 269 -10.48 39.98 21.77
C LEU A 269 -9.58 39.58 20.58
N LEU A 270 -10.11 38.84 19.60
CA LEU A 270 -9.37 38.51 18.37
C LEU A 270 -9.32 39.72 17.42
N LEU A 271 -10.46 40.40 17.21
CA LEU A 271 -10.56 41.55 16.30
C LEU A 271 -9.76 42.79 16.76
N SER A 272 -9.46 42.93 18.05
CA SER A 272 -8.72 44.08 18.58
C SER A 272 -7.20 44.00 18.41
N GLN A 273 -6.63 42.84 18.02
CA GLN A 273 -5.19 42.71 17.73
C GLN A 273 -4.86 42.59 16.22
N GLU A 274 -5.83 42.35 15.35
CA GLU A 274 -5.63 42.23 13.89
C GLU A 274 -5.81 43.55 13.12
N GLY A 275 -5.71 44.69 13.82
CA GLY A 275 -5.98 46.05 13.33
C GLY A 275 -5.05 46.61 12.25
N THR A 276 -4.31 45.80 11.49
CA THR A 276 -3.48 46.24 10.35
C THR A 276 -3.38 45.21 9.19
N ALA A 277 -4.48 44.54 8.80
CA ALA A 277 -4.51 43.76 7.55
C ALA A 277 -5.91 43.70 6.87
N SER A 278 -6.42 44.83 6.39
CA SER A 278 -7.61 44.84 5.54
C SER A 278 -7.30 44.34 4.13
N SER A 279 -7.83 43.18 3.73
CA SER A 279 -8.66 43.09 2.52
C SER A 279 -9.36 41.72 2.39
N ARG A 280 -10.59 41.73 1.86
CA ARG A 280 -11.30 40.52 1.44
C ARG A 280 -10.60 39.90 0.23
N ALA A 281 -9.66 38.99 0.46
CA ALA A 281 -9.14 38.10 -0.57
C ALA A 281 -9.84 36.73 -0.47
N GLN A 282 -10.37 36.25 -1.60
CA GLN A 282 -10.84 34.86 -1.71
C GLN A 282 -9.63 33.96 -1.44
N HIS A 283 -9.65 33.17 -0.37
CA HIS A 283 -8.52 32.30 -0.02
C HIS A 283 -8.18 31.36 -1.19
N PRO A 284 -7.00 31.50 -1.81
CA PRO A 284 -6.53 30.52 -2.77
C PRO A 284 -6.30 29.20 -2.04
N ALA A 285 -6.45 28.08 -2.74
CA ALA A 285 -6.13 26.78 -2.15
C ALA A 285 -4.63 26.71 -1.81
N ILE A 286 -4.29 26.96 -0.54
CA ILE A 286 -2.92 26.85 -0.05
C ILE A 286 -2.51 25.38 -0.18
N ALA A 287 -1.41 25.15 -0.89
CA ALA A 287 -0.82 23.83 -1.12
C ALA A 287 -0.33 23.23 0.22
N LEU A 288 -1.24 22.60 0.95
CA LEU A 288 -0.98 21.93 2.23
C LEU A 288 -0.50 20.50 1.97
N GLY A 289 0.81 20.38 1.75
CA GLY A 289 1.51 19.12 1.59
C GLY A 289 3.02 19.29 1.77
N SER A 290 3.54 18.84 2.92
CA SER A 290 4.98 18.59 3.22
C SER A 290 5.98 19.72 3.42
N THR A 291 5.60 20.99 3.28
CA THR A 291 6.44 22.07 3.82
C THR A 291 6.37 22.08 5.35
N GLN A 292 7.17 21.22 6.01
CA GLN A 292 7.76 21.63 7.28
C GLN A 292 8.42 22.98 7.00
N ASN A 293 8.01 24.02 7.72
CA ASN A 293 8.51 25.38 7.48
C ASN A 293 10.03 25.34 7.52
N VAL A 294 10.70 25.75 6.43
CA VAL A 294 12.18 25.79 6.33
C VAL A 294 12.74 26.56 7.52
N GLU A 295 12.07 27.67 7.83
CA GLU A 295 12.32 28.50 9.00
C GLU A 295 12.19 27.75 10.33
N ALA A 296 11.22 26.83 10.49
CA ALA A 296 11.07 26.04 11.71
C ALA A 296 12.21 25.03 11.88
N VAL A 297 12.68 24.40 10.80
CA VAL A 297 13.85 23.49 10.82
C VAL A 297 15.10 24.26 11.27
N VAL A 298 15.37 25.41 10.67
CA VAL A 298 16.50 26.28 11.04
C VAL A 298 16.37 26.78 12.48
N ARG A 299 15.17 27.17 12.92
CA ARG A 299 14.93 27.55 14.33
C ARG A 299 15.25 26.40 15.28
N TYR A 300 14.78 25.17 15.04
CA TYR A 300 15.12 24.01 15.88
C TYR A 300 16.62 23.69 15.92
N LEU A 301 17.36 23.89 14.83
CA LEU A 301 18.82 23.71 14.81
C LEU A 301 19.56 24.75 15.67
N ASN A 302 19.04 25.99 15.74
CA ASN A 302 19.60 27.05 16.60
C ASN A 302 19.32 26.86 18.10
N LEU A 303 18.34 26.02 18.47
CA LEU A 303 18.07 25.62 19.86
C LEU A 303 19.05 24.55 20.38
N LEU A 304 19.87 23.95 19.52
CA LEU A 304 20.83 22.92 19.92
C LEU A 304 22.02 23.56 20.64
N SER A 305 22.35 23.02 21.82
CA SER A 305 23.52 23.42 22.60
C SER A 305 24.82 23.26 21.82
N LYS A 306 25.79 24.14 22.11
CA LYS A 306 27.08 24.18 21.41
C LYS A 306 27.84 22.84 21.46
N ASP A 307 27.71 22.06 22.55
CA ASP A 307 28.30 20.72 22.70
C ASP A 307 27.88 19.74 21.60
N ARG A 308 26.64 19.86 21.10
CA ARG A 308 26.14 18.96 20.04
C ARG A 308 26.81 19.19 18.70
N TRP A 309 27.27 20.41 18.44
CA TRP A 309 28.00 20.79 17.23
C TRP A 309 29.50 20.48 17.31
N THR A 310 30.09 20.45 18.51
CA THR A 310 31.52 20.12 18.71
C THR A 310 31.81 18.62 18.71
N ARG A 311 30.87 17.79 19.19
CA ARG A 311 31.07 16.34 19.31
C ARG A 311 30.70 15.61 18.02
N TYR A 312 31.66 14.86 17.47
CA TYR A 312 31.48 14.11 16.21
C TYR A 312 30.25 13.19 16.21
N ASP A 313 29.96 12.50 17.32
CA ASP A 313 28.78 11.62 17.43
C ASP A 313 27.45 12.36 17.23
N THR A 314 27.24 13.50 17.92
CA THR A 314 26.01 14.28 17.77
C THR A 314 25.99 15.06 16.46
N TRP A 315 27.13 15.64 16.05
CA TRP A 315 27.29 16.38 14.80
C TRP A 315 26.98 15.52 13.58
N SER A 316 27.51 14.29 13.52
CA SER A 316 27.21 13.34 12.44
C SER A 316 25.74 12.89 12.46
N LYS A 317 25.13 12.72 13.63
CA LYS A 317 23.70 12.41 13.76
C LYS A 317 22.79 13.57 13.32
N ILE A 318 23.19 14.83 13.50
CA ILE A 318 22.49 16.00 12.95
C ILE A 318 22.53 15.95 11.42
N ALA A 319 23.71 15.71 10.82
CA ALA A 319 23.86 15.56 9.37
C ALA A 319 23.00 14.42 8.81
N MET A 320 23.01 13.26 9.47
CA MET A 320 22.18 12.11 9.09
C MET A 320 20.68 12.44 9.16
N ALA A 321 20.23 13.04 10.27
CA ALA A 321 18.83 13.41 10.45
C ALA A 321 18.33 14.40 9.39
N LEU A 322 19.13 15.42 9.05
CA LEU A 322 18.78 16.39 8.02
C LEU A 322 18.78 15.76 6.62
N LYS A 323 19.80 14.97 6.26
CA LYS A 323 19.90 14.38 4.92
C LYS A 323 18.88 13.26 4.69
N ASN A 324 18.51 12.50 5.72
CA ASN A 324 17.49 11.45 5.63
C ASN A 324 16.09 12.03 5.40
N ASP A 325 15.72 13.11 6.11
CA ASP A 325 14.36 13.66 6.06
C ASP A 325 14.18 14.72 4.94
N PHE A 326 15.26 15.39 4.51
CA PHE A 326 15.20 16.54 3.60
C PHE A 326 16.19 16.52 2.42
N GLY A 327 17.00 15.47 2.28
CA GLY A 327 18.06 15.40 1.26
C GLY A 327 19.09 16.51 1.43
N ASP A 328 19.60 17.05 0.32
CA ASP A 328 20.63 18.10 0.33
C ASP A 328 20.10 19.50 0.69
N ARG A 329 18.78 19.66 0.94
CA ARG A 329 18.11 20.96 1.12
C ARG A 329 18.68 21.82 2.24
N PHE A 330 19.13 21.22 3.33
CA PHE A 330 19.67 21.92 4.51
C PHE A 330 21.20 21.80 4.65
N LYS A 331 21.90 21.48 3.55
CA LYS A 331 23.37 21.33 3.56
C LYS A 331 24.06 22.63 3.94
N ASP A 332 23.57 23.76 3.45
CA ASP A 332 24.20 25.07 3.65
C ASP A 332 24.01 25.56 5.09
N GLU A 333 22.82 25.41 5.66
CA GLU A 333 22.54 25.74 7.07
C GLU A 333 23.27 24.81 8.04
N PHE A 334 23.36 23.51 7.72
CA PHE A 334 24.21 22.58 8.47
C PHE A 334 25.68 23.02 8.42
N THR A 335 26.18 23.40 7.26
CA THR A 335 27.57 23.88 7.08
C THR A 335 27.81 25.18 7.84
N ALA A 336 26.85 26.12 7.82
CA ALA A 336 26.93 27.38 8.54
C ALA A 336 26.96 27.18 10.06
N LEU A 337 26.06 26.36 10.62
CA LEU A 337 25.98 26.10 12.06
C LEU A 337 27.14 25.22 12.57
N SER A 338 27.69 24.34 11.71
CA SER A 338 28.90 23.57 12.03
C SER A 338 30.12 24.46 12.33
N ARG A 339 30.15 25.70 11.85
CA ARG A 339 31.22 26.68 12.16
C ARG A 339 31.26 27.10 13.65
N ALA A 340 30.24 26.74 14.43
CA ALA A 340 30.26 26.90 15.88
C ALA A 340 31.28 25.97 16.57
N ALA A 341 31.78 24.94 15.89
CA ALA A 341 32.81 24.05 16.41
C ALA A 341 34.22 24.67 16.28
N PRO A 342 35.05 24.66 17.34
CA PRO A 342 36.39 25.27 17.32
C PRO A 342 37.38 24.54 16.39
N ASN A 343 37.05 23.31 15.99
CA ASN A 343 37.78 22.44 15.07
C ASN A 343 37.06 22.28 13.72
N PHE A 344 36.27 23.28 13.29
CA PHE A 344 35.55 23.26 12.02
C PHE A 344 36.49 23.11 10.82
N ASP A 345 36.20 22.14 9.96
CA ASP A 345 36.82 21.93 8.66
C ASP A 345 35.74 21.73 7.59
N LEU A 346 35.79 22.53 6.53
CA LEU A 346 34.86 22.44 5.41
C LEU A 346 35.01 21.11 4.64
N HIS A 347 36.23 20.58 4.52
CA HIS A 347 36.46 19.31 3.85
C HIS A 347 35.85 18.13 4.64
N ALA A 348 35.98 18.14 5.96
CA ALA A 348 35.29 17.19 6.84
C ALA A 348 33.77 17.26 6.72
N VAL A 349 33.17 18.47 6.61
CA VAL A 349 31.73 18.66 6.38
C VAL A 349 31.31 18.02 5.06
N GLU A 350 31.99 18.31 3.96
CA GLU A 350 31.66 17.75 2.64
C GLU A 350 31.83 16.22 2.62
N LYS A 351 32.92 15.71 3.19
CA LYS A 351 33.20 14.27 3.28
C LYS A 351 32.13 13.54 4.09
N LEU A 352 31.73 14.07 5.24
CA LEU A 352 30.63 13.52 6.03
C LEU A 352 29.33 13.54 5.23
N TRP A 353 28.94 14.72 4.72
CA TRP A 353 27.66 14.91 4.03
C TRP A 353 27.53 13.98 2.81
N ASN A 354 28.60 13.84 2.02
CA ASN A 354 28.62 12.97 0.85
C ASN A 354 28.66 11.47 1.22
N SER A 355 29.24 11.10 2.36
CA SER A 355 29.26 9.69 2.84
C SER A 355 27.87 9.19 3.26
N ILE A 356 26.99 10.08 3.73
CA ILE A 356 25.63 9.72 4.15
C ILE A 356 24.80 9.33 2.92
N GLY A 357 24.37 8.08 2.88
CA GLY A 357 23.67 7.46 1.74
C GLY A 357 24.54 6.54 0.88
N CYS A 358 25.87 6.59 0.99
CA CYS A 358 26.77 5.70 0.27
C CYS A 358 26.95 4.34 0.98
N GLY A 359 26.03 3.41 0.74
CA GLY A 359 26.30 1.97 0.85
C GLY A 359 26.37 1.34 2.24
N SER A 360 26.06 2.05 3.33
CA SER A 360 25.96 1.41 4.65
C SER A 360 24.61 0.71 4.83
N ALA A 361 24.64 -0.62 4.91
CA ALA A 361 23.49 -1.44 5.29
C ALA A 361 23.18 -1.30 6.79
N PHE A 362 22.67 -0.14 7.20
CA PHE A 362 22.23 0.08 8.58
C PHE A 362 20.91 -0.65 8.83
N THR A 363 20.94 -1.67 9.68
CA THR A 363 19.79 -2.56 9.96
C THR A 363 18.82 -2.02 11.03
N GLY A 364 19.04 -0.80 11.52
CA GLY A 364 18.15 -0.09 12.45
C GLY A 364 17.26 0.94 11.75
N ARG A 365 16.33 1.57 12.49
CA ARG A 365 15.58 2.73 11.98
C ARG A 365 16.57 3.87 11.69
N PRO A 366 16.48 4.55 10.53
CA PRO A 366 17.32 5.71 10.24
C PRO A 366 17.02 6.83 11.24
N ILE A 367 18.05 7.60 11.57
CA ILE A 367 17.93 8.79 12.42
C ILE A 367 17.21 9.87 11.61
N SER A 368 16.16 10.45 12.17
CA SER A 368 15.30 11.44 11.53
C SER A 368 15.29 12.77 12.28
N PHE A 369 14.64 13.78 11.73
CA PHE A 369 14.47 15.09 12.34
C PHE A 369 13.77 15.04 13.71
N ALA A 370 13.06 13.95 14.03
CA ALA A 370 12.53 13.70 15.36
C ALA A 370 13.61 13.70 16.45
N THR A 371 14.83 13.23 16.16
CA THR A 371 15.98 13.27 17.09
C THR A 371 16.44 14.71 17.35
N ILE A 372 16.47 15.56 16.32
CA ILE A 372 16.79 16.99 16.46
C ILE A 372 15.71 17.69 17.30
N ARG A 373 14.42 17.43 17.04
CA ARG A 373 13.32 18.00 17.85
C ARG A 373 13.38 17.54 19.31
N MET A 374 13.77 16.29 19.58
CA MET A 374 13.99 15.78 20.93
C MET A 374 15.15 16.49 21.63
N TRP A 375 16.28 16.70 20.94
CA TRP A 375 17.42 17.43 21.50
C TRP A 375 17.14 18.91 21.73
N ALA A 376 16.47 19.60 20.79
CA ALA A 376 16.02 20.97 21.00
C ALA A 376 15.14 21.10 22.25
N ARG A 377 14.25 20.13 22.51
CA ARG A 377 13.42 20.11 23.73
C ARG A 377 14.21 19.90 25.03
N LEU A 378 15.35 19.22 24.96
CA LEU A 378 16.22 18.98 26.13
C LEU A 378 17.19 20.13 26.39
N ASP A 379 17.66 20.79 25.33
CA ASP A 379 18.67 21.84 25.40
C ASP A 379 18.05 23.22 25.67
N ASP A 380 16.91 23.52 25.05
CA ASP A 380 16.12 24.73 25.29
C ASP A 380 14.60 24.41 25.27
N PRO A 381 14.02 24.03 26.43
CA PRO A 381 12.60 23.71 26.54
C PRO A 381 11.67 24.90 26.18
N GLU A 382 12.08 26.13 26.48
CA GLU A 382 11.26 27.34 26.26
C GLU A 382 11.30 27.74 24.79
N GLY A 383 12.49 27.84 24.19
CA GLY A 383 12.67 28.05 22.77
C GLY A 383 12.02 26.93 21.94
N HIS A 384 12.07 25.67 22.39
CA HIS A 384 11.35 24.57 21.74
C HIS A 384 9.84 24.81 21.76
N ALA A 385 9.28 25.23 22.90
CA ALA A 385 7.85 25.57 22.99
C ALA A 385 7.48 26.78 22.11
N ALA A 386 8.34 27.80 22.04
CA ALA A 386 8.16 28.98 21.20
C ALA A 386 8.16 28.66 19.71
N VAL A 387 9.16 27.90 19.24
CA VAL A 387 9.25 27.44 17.84
C VAL A 387 8.04 26.57 17.51
N LYS A 388 7.69 25.64 18.39
CA LYS A 388 6.52 24.76 18.21
C LYS A 388 5.21 25.55 18.13
N ALA A 389 4.98 26.49 19.05
CA ALA A 389 3.84 27.39 19.03
C ALA A 389 3.77 28.21 17.72
N SER A 390 4.90 28.76 17.26
CA SER A 390 4.97 29.51 16.00
C SER A 390 4.72 28.66 14.74
N SER A 391 4.81 27.33 14.85
CA SER A 391 4.63 26.40 13.73
C SER A 391 3.21 25.84 13.60
N VAL A 392 2.30 26.12 14.54
CA VAL A 392 0.91 25.63 14.49
C VAL A 392 0.14 26.36 13.39
N PRO A 393 -0.41 25.65 12.37
CA PRO A 393 -1.18 26.31 11.31
C PRO A 393 -2.46 26.98 11.84
N PRO A 394 -2.82 28.20 11.40
CA PRO A 394 -4.00 28.93 11.89
C PRO A 394 -5.30 28.14 11.81
N TYR A 395 -5.49 27.36 10.74
CA TYR A 395 -6.70 26.53 10.55
C TYR A 395 -6.88 25.47 11.65
N ILE A 396 -5.82 25.05 12.37
CA ILE A 396 -5.93 24.14 13.50
C ILE A 396 -6.48 24.88 14.71
N LEU A 397 -5.96 26.08 14.99
CA LEU A 397 -6.44 26.95 16.08
C LEU A 397 -7.90 27.36 15.89
N GLU A 398 -8.33 27.58 14.64
CA GLU A 398 -9.74 27.86 14.31
C GLU A 398 -10.69 26.65 14.46
N ARG A 399 -10.19 25.42 14.41
CA ARG A 399 -11.02 24.21 14.21
C ARG A 399 -10.94 23.19 15.35
N PHE A 400 -9.96 23.26 16.24
CA PHE A 400 -9.75 22.23 17.26
C PHE A 400 -10.91 22.14 18.27
N ASN A 401 -11.54 23.28 18.57
CA ASN A 401 -12.71 23.37 19.44
C ASN A 401 -14.05 23.37 18.69
N LYS A 402 -14.03 23.32 17.34
CA LYS A 402 -15.24 23.01 16.57
C LYS A 402 -15.56 21.51 16.74
N SER A 403 -16.81 21.13 16.44
CA SER A 403 -17.37 19.79 16.69
C SER A 403 -16.59 18.61 16.08
N ASP A 404 -17.09 17.37 16.16
CA ASP A 404 -16.47 16.18 15.53
C ASP A 404 -16.04 16.41 14.06
N ARG A 405 -16.70 17.34 13.35
CA ARG A 405 -16.32 17.84 12.02
C ARG A 405 -15.02 18.66 12.01
N GLY A 406 -14.80 19.59 12.94
CA GLY A 406 -13.58 20.41 12.99
C GLY A 406 -12.32 19.56 13.18
N ARG A 407 -12.40 18.54 14.05
CA ARG A 407 -11.34 17.52 14.21
C ARG A 407 -11.09 16.75 12.91
N ALA A 408 -12.15 16.39 12.18
CA ALA A 408 -12.04 15.70 10.90
C ALA A 408 -11.41 16.57 9.81
N GLU A 409 -11.74 17.86 9.78
CA GLU A 409 -11.12 18.84 8.88
C GLU A 409 -9.63 19.03 9.18
N ILE A 410 -9.23 19.07 10.45
CA ILE A 410 -7.80 19.13 10.85
C ILE A 410 -7.06 17.88 10.36
N VAL A 411 -7.56 16.69 10.73
CA VAL A 411 -6.89 15.43 10.37
C VAL A 411 -6.83 15.25 8.85
N ALA A 412 -7.94 15.51 8.15
CA ALA A 412 -7.97 15.44 6.70
C ALA A 412 -6.92 16.37 6.07
N SER A 413 -6.79 17.62 6.53
CA SER A 413 -5.77 18.56 6.04
C SER A 413 -4.34 18.07 6.31
N LEU A 414 -4.06 17.47 7.48
CA LEU A 414 -2.74 16.95 7.82
C LEU A 414 -2.35 15.73 6.97
N ILE A 415 -3.29 14.80 6.71
CA ILE A 415 -3.00 13.54 6.02
C ILE A 415 -3.32 13.54 4.52
N ARG A 416 -3.89 14.61 3.95
CA ARG A 416 -4.34 14.69 2.54
C ARG A 416 -3.27 14.35 1.51
N ARG A 417 -2.00 14.65 1.81
CA ARG A 417 -0.86 14.36 0.93
C ARG A 417 -0.57 12.86 0.86
N GLU A 418 -0.69 12.16 1.99
CA GLU A 418 -0.29 10.75 2.15
C GLU A 418 -1.45 9.77 2.15
N VAL A 419 -2.69 10.22 2.25
CA VAL A 419 -3.87 9.35 2.38
C VAL A 419 -4.96 9.82 1.42
N LYS A 420 -5.38 8.92 0.53
CA LYS A 420 -6.50 9.13 -0.40
C LYS A 420 -7.56 8.07 -0.16
N LYS A 421 -8.83 8.43 -0.32
CA LYS A 421 -9.94 7.49 -0.40
C LYS A 421 -10.44 7.41 -1.84
N CYS A 422 -10.72 6.19 -2.30
CA CYS A 422 -11.33 5.92 -3.59
C CYS A 422 -12.61 5.10 -3.40
N GLY A 423 -13.71 5.55 -4.00
CA GLY A 423 -14.99 4.85 -3.95
C GLY A 423 -15.55 4.68 -2.53
N LYS A 424 -16.19 3.53 -2.24
CA LYS A 424 -16.95 3.34 -0.98
C LYS A 424 -16.07 3.00 0.23
N SER A 425 -14.96 2.29 0.04
CA SER A 425 -14.20 1.68 1.15
C SER A 425 -12.69 1.62 0.96
N ASP A 426 -12.18 1.92 -0.24
CA ASP A 426 -10.76 1.72 -0.53
C ASP A 426 -9.96 2.94 -0.11
N PHE A 427 -8.90 2.70 0.64
CA PHE A 427 -7.94 3.74 1.03
C PHE A 427 -6.58 3.40 0.43
N TYR A 428 -5.90 4.44 -0.03
CA TYR A 428 -4.53 4.39 -0.50
C TYR A 428 -3.67 5.25 0.40
N VAL A 429 -2.51 4.73 0.77
CA VAL A 429 -1.59 5.36 1.72
C VAL A 429 -0.19 5.37 1.14
N PHE A 430 0.49 6.49 1.28
CA PHE A 430 1.93 6.61 1.05
C PHE A 430 2.67 6.03 2.27
N GLU A 431 3.36 4.91 2.07
CA GLU A 431 4.05 4.20 3.15
C GLU A 431 5.46 4.78 3.37
N SER A 432 5.69 5.38 4.54
CA SER A 432 7.00 5.84 4.99
C SER A 432 7.97 4.67 5.09
N GLY A 433 9.08 4.74 4.36
CA GLY A 433 10.06 3.65 4.25
C GLY A 433 10.29 3.27 2.79
N PRO A 434 9.38 2.48 2.16
CA PRO A 434 9.45 2.26 0.72
C PRO A 434 9.04 3.51 -0.09
N ASN A 435 8.35 4.48 0.53
CA ASN A 435 7.90 5.74 -0.08
C ASN A 435 7.07 5.51 -1.35
N VAL A 436 6.04 4.67 -1.25
CA VAL A 436 5.13 4.32 -2.36
C VAL A 436 3.69 4.29 -1.91
N TRP A 437 2.78 4.43 -2.88
CA TRP A 437 1.37 4.22 -2.65
C TRP A 437 1.05 2.72 -2.50
N ARG A 438 0.26 2.40 -1.48
CA ARG A 438 -0.27 1.07 -1.21
C ARG A 438 -1.74 1.15 -0.84
N LYS A 439 -2.54 0.21 -1.34
CA LYS A 439 -3.92 0.02 -0.90
C LYS A 439 -3.90 -0.53 0.53
N THR A 440 -4.70 0.03 1.43
CA THR A 440 -4.73 -0.35 2.85
C THR A 440 -6.15 -0.56 3.37
N VAL A 441 -6.27 -1.11 4.57
CA VAL A 441 -7.54 -1.33 5.27
C VAL A 441 -7.89 -0.16 6.19
N ARG A 442 -9.19 0.03 6.45
CA ARG A 442 -9.73 1.14 7.26
C ARG A 442 -9.09 1.26 8.65
N ASP A 443 -8.72 0.15 9.27
CA ASP A 443 -8.16 0.13 10.63
C ASP A 443 -6.78 0.80 10.69
N ASN A 444 -5.97 0.66 9.64
CA ASN A 444 -4.69 1.37 9.52
C ASN A 444 -4.87 2.88 9.38
N ILE A 445 -5.98 3.32 8.76
CA ILE A 445 -6.35 4.74 8.68
C ILE A 445 -6.76 5.27 10.05
N GLN A 446 -7.53 4.50 10.83
CA GLN A 446 -7.92 4.88 12.20
C GLN A 446 -6.70 5.13 13.10
N ILE A 447 -5.67 4.31 12.98
CA ILE A 447 -4.39 4.48 13.70
C ILE A 447 -3.72 5.80 13.28
N ARG A 448 -3.61 6.09 11.97
CA ARG A 448 -3.06 7.36 11.47
C ARG A 448 -3.88 8.58 11.90
N VAL A 449 -5.21 8.48 11.88
CA VAL A 449 -6.15 9.52 12.36
C VAL A 449 -5.94 9.80 13.85
N SER A 450 -5.76 8.77 14.68
CA SER A 450 -5.47 8.91 16.11
C SER A 450 -4.17 9.68 16.34
N TYR A 451 -3.07 9.28 15.69
CA TYR A 451 -1.77 9.94 15.85
C TYR A 451 -1.78 11.38 15.35
N ALA A 452 -2.35 11.65 14.17
CA ALA A 452 -2.43 13.01 13.63
C ALA A 452 -3.28 13.94 14.51
N LEU A 453 -4.34 13.42 15.13
CA LEU A 453 -5.19 14.21 16.04
C LEU A 453 -4.52 14.44 17.40
N GLU A 454 -3.83 13.43 17.95
CA GLU A 454 -3.04 13.56 19.18
C GLU A 454 -1.91 14.58 19.01
N GLU A 455 -1.14 14.51 17.92
CA GLU A 455 -0.08 15.47 17.60
C GLU A 455 -0.65 16.89 17.48
N ALA A 456 -1.68 17.10 16.65
CA ALA A 456 -2.32 18.40 16.49
C ALA A 456 -2.85 19.00 17.81
N MET A 457 -3.48 18.19 18.67
CA MET A 457 -4.03 18.69 19.94
C MET A 457 -2.93 19.01 20.97
N ASN A 458 -1.83 18.25 20.98
CA ASN A 458 -0.66 18.57 21.78
C ASN A 458 0.03 19.86 21.30
N ASP A 459 0.06 20.09 19.99
CA ASP A 459 0.62 21.30 19.39
C ASP A 459 -0.20 22.55 19.77
N VAL A 460 -1.52 22.45 19.69
CA VAL A 460 -2.45 23.48 20.18
C VAL A 460 -2.26 23.72 21.69
N GLN A 461 -2.13 22.67 22.50
CA GLN A 461 -1.87 22.83 23.94
C GLN A 461 -0.58 23.64 24.21
N VAL A 462 0.51 23.32 23.49
CA VAL A 462 1.78 24.05 23.62
C VAL A 462 1.63 25.51 23.19
N TYR A 463 0.91 25.78 22.09
CA TYR A 463 0.62 27.15 21.64
C TYR A 463 -0.08 27.97 22.71
N TYR A 464 -1.18 27.46 23.28
CA TYR A 464 -1.95 28.18 24.30
C TYR A 464 -1.17 28.36 25.60
N LYS A 465 -0.43 27.34 26.06
CA LYS A 465 0.48 27.48 27.23
C LYS A 465 1.55 28.54 27.00
N HIS A 466 2.22 28.52 25.85
CA HIS A 466 3.26 29.51 25.52
C HIS A 466 2.70 30.93 25.45
N ARG A 467 1.53 31.14 24.82
CA ARG A 467 0.83 32.43 24.81
C ARG A 467 0.54 32.94 26.23
N ALA A 468 0.13 32.06 27.16
CA ALA A 468 -0.15 32.43 28.56
C ALA A 468 1.08 32.92 29.35
N PHE A 469 2.31 32.64 28.90
CA PHE A 469 3.52 33.18 29.54
C PHE A 469 3.90 34.60 29.09
N ASN A 470 3.22 35.18 28.08
CA ASN A 470 3.52 36.52 27.61
C ASN A 470 3.35 37.56 28.76
N PRO A 471 4.39 38.34 29.11
CA PRO A 471 4.33 39.29 30.23
C PRO A 471 3.43 40.51 29.98
N VAL A 472 2.98 40.74 28.75
CA VAL A 472 2.09 41.85 28.37
C VAL A 472 0.61 41.55 28.66
N LEU A 473 0.25 40.29 28.90
CA LEU A 473 -1.15 39.89 29.13
C LEU A 473 -1.60 40.16 30.57
N ASN A 474 -2.83 40.67 30.72
CA ASN A 474 -3.49 40.76 32.02
C ASN A 474 -3.94 39.35 32.52
N ASP A 475 -4.35 39.26 33.79
CA ASP A 475 -4.68 37.98 34.41
C ASP A 475 -5.91 37.29 33.78
N GLU A 476 -6.89 38.06 33.30
CA GLU A 476 -8.07 37.54 32.60
C GLU A 476 -7.69 36.91 31.24
N GLN A 477 -6.91 37.60 30.42
CA GLN A 477 -6.38 37.08 29.17
C GLN A 477 -5.50 35.86 29.41
N ARG A 478 -4.62 35.90 30.41
CA ARG A 478 -3.77 34.77 30.82
C ARG A 478 -4.62 33.55 31.18
N LYS A 479 -5.71 33.75 31.94
CA LYS A 479 -6.67 32.69 32.28
C LYS A 479 -7.32 32.10 31.04
N VAL A 480 -7.80 32.91 30.09
CA VAL A 480 -8.38 32.42 28.81
C VAL A 480 -7.39 31.54 28.03
N PHE A 481 -6.11 31.93 27.93
CA PHE A 481 -5.10 31.08 27.26
C PHE A 481 -4.85 29.78 28.04
N LEU A 482 -4.84 29.80 29.38
CA LEU A 482 -4.69 28.59 30.20
C LEU A 482 -5.90 27.65 30.05
N ASP A 483 -7.12 28.15 30.12
CA ASP A 483 -8.37 27.39 29.98
C ASP A 483 -8.43 26.71 28.60
N MET A 484 -8.07 27.43 27.53
CA MET A 484 -7.98 26.86 26.18
C MET A 484 -6.90 25.76 26.07
N SER A 485 -5.82 25.84 26.84
CA SER A 485 -4.84 24.74 26.91
C SER A 485 -5.39 23.49 27.63
N VAL A 486 -6.30 23.66 28.60
CA VAL A 486 -7.01 22.56 29.26
C VAL A 486 -8.02 21.92 28.31
N VAL A 487 -8.74 22.73 27.53
CA VAL A 487 -9.65 22.26 26.46
C VAL A 487 -8.89 21.44 25.41
N ALA A 488 -7.75 21.94 24.92
CA ALA A 488 -6.89 21.20 23.98
C ALA A 488 -6.40 19.86 24.58
N ASN A 489 -6.02 19.84 25.87
CA ASN A 489 -5.63 18.61 26.57
C ASN A 489 -6.79 17.60 26.66
N LYS A 490 -8.00 18.07 26.99
CA LYS A 490 -9.22 17.25 27.03
C LYS A 490 -9.53 16.67 25.66
N HIS A 491 -9.37 17.45 24.59
CA HIS A 491 -9.52 16.96 23.21
C HIS A 491 -8.45 15.93 22.85
N SER A 492 -7.18 16.15 23.21
CA SER A 492 -6.09 15.17 23.03
C SER A 492 -6.41 13.82 23.70
N LEU A 493 -6.80 13.83 24.99
CA LEU A 493 -7.23 12.63 25.71
C LEU A 493 -8.46 11.96 25.07
N SER A 494 -9.44 12.75 24.61
CA SER A 494 -10.63 12.24 23.92
C SER A 494 -10.33 11.63 22.55
N SER A 495 -9.25 12.07 21.88
CA SER A 495 -8.85 11.59 20.56
C SER A 495 -8.33 10.14 20.59
N MET A 496 -7.91 9.66 21.76
CA MET A 496 -7.55 8.26 21.98
C MET A 496 -8.77 7.33 22.17
N THR A 497 -10.00 7.87 22.20
CA THR A 497 -11.21 7.05 22.35
C THR A 497 -11.68 6.49 21.01
N TYR A 498 -12.01 5.19 20.98
CA TYR A 498 -12.45 4.50 19.77
C TYR A 498 -13.67 5.18 19.09
N GLY A 499 -14.62 5.68 19.89
CA GLY A 499 -15.80 6.39 19.39
C GLY A 499 -15.45 7.66 18.61
N THR A 500 -14.56 8.51 19.15
CA THR A 500 -14.07 9.70 18.44
C THR A 500 -13.29 9.31 17.19
N ILE A 501 -12.35 8.37 17.29
CA ILE A 501 -11.55 7.91 16.14
C ILE A 501 -12.43 7.43 14.98
N VAL A 502 -13.43 6.59 15.25
CA VAL A 502 -14.33 6.06 14.20
C VAL A 502 -15.16 7.16 13.55
N LYS A 503 -15.71 8.10 14.33
CA LYS A 503 -16.47 9.26 13.81
C LYS A 503 -15.58 10.20 12.99
N THR A 504 -14.45 10.63 13.54
CA THR A 504 -13.48 11.50 12.86
C THR A 504 -12.95 10.85 11.59
N THR A 505 -12.67 9.54 11.60
CA THR A 505 -12.28 8.78 10.38
C THR A 505 -13.40 8.78 9.34
N ALA A 506 -14.67 8.59 9.74
CA ALA A 506 -15.80 8.58 8.82
C ALA A 506 -16.06 9.95 8.17
N LEU A 507 -15.84 11.04 8.91
CA LEU A 507 -15.96 12.41 8.41
C LEU A 507 -14.73 12.83 7.58
N ALA A 508 -13.51 12.50 8.01
CA ALA A 508 -12.29 12.80 7.26
C ALA A 508 -12.27 12.04 5.93
N ALA A 509 -12.82 10.82 5.89
CA ALA A 509 -12.96 10.04 4.67
C ALA A 509 -13.74 10.76 3.56
N THR A 510 -14.73 11.61 3.86
CA THR A 510 -15.43 12.36 2.80
C THR A 510 -14.61 13.54 2.26
N MET A 511 -13.65 14.03 3.04
CA MET A 511 -12.75 15.12 2.67
C MET A 511 -11.50 14.62 1.92
N LEU A 512 -11.12 13.36 2.14
CA LEU A 512 -10.01 12.65 1.49
C LEU A 512 -10.43 11.90 0.21
N ASP A 513 -11.69 12.05 -0.22
CA ASP A 513 -12.25 11.33 -1.37
C ASP A 513 -11.71 11.90 -2.68
N GLU A 514 -11.00 11.08 -3.44
CA GLU A 514 -10.46 11.39 -4.77
C GLU A 514 -10.84 10.22 -5.70
N PRO A 515 -12.01 10.28 -6.38
CA PRO A 515 -12.63 9.12 -7.01
C PRO A 515 -11.82 8.54 -8.18
N ASN A 516 -11.00 9.35 -8.83
CA ASN A 516 -10.16 8.95 -9.96
C ASN A 516 -8.71 8.65 -9.54
N PHE A 517 -8.42 8.59 -8.23
CA PHE A 517 -7.03 8.47 -7.75
C PHE A 517 -6.33 7.20 -8.25
N VAL A 518 -7.08 6.10 -8.43
CA VAL A 518 -6.53 4.83 -8.94
C VAL A 518 -6.03 4.98 -10.39
N ASP A 519 -6.69 5.81 -11.20
CA ASP A 519 -6.31 6.07 -12.59
C ASP A 519 -5.09 7.00 -12.70
N LEU A 520 -4.72 7.68 -11.60
CA LEU A 520 -3.53 8.52 -11.50
C LEU A 520 -2.27 7.73 -11.07
N LEU A 521 -2.42 6.55 -10.47
CA LEU A 521 -1.29 5.73 -10.03
C LEU A 521 -0.46 5.24 -11.23
N ASP A 522 0.86 5.35 -11.12
CA ASP A 522 1.84 5.06 -12.19
C ASP A 522 1.60 5.82 -13.52
N SER A 523 0.74 6.86 -13.53
CA SER A 523 0.31 7.56 -14.75
C SER A 523 1.36 8.49 -15.38
N ILE A 524 2.44 8.82 -14.64
CA ILE A 524 3.51 9.71 -15.10
C ILE A 524 4.55 8.87 -15.88
N PRO A 525 4.64 8.99 -17.22
CA PRO A 525 5.37 7.99 -18.01
C PRO A 525 6.87 7.97 -17.72
N HIS A 526 7.49 9.16 -17.66
CA HIS A 526 8.94 9.34 -17.46
C HIS A 526 9.45 8.98 -16.06
N LEU A 527 8.60 8.58 -15.11
CA LEU A 527 9.03 8.20 -13.76
C LEU A 527 9.01 6.68 -13.59
N LEU A 528 10.16 6.10 -13.24
CA LEU A 528 10.30 4.67 -12.96
C LEU A 528 10.65 4.43 -11.49
N GLY A 529 9.74 3.79 -10.75
CA GLY A 529 9.99 3.36 -9.37
C GLY A 529 11.02 2.21 -9.31
N VAL A 530 12.13 2.41 -8.61
CA VAL A 530 13.23 1.43 -8.40
C VAL A 530 13.52 1.26 -6.90
N LYS A 531 14.04 0.13 -6.41
CA LYS A 531 14.15 -0.16 -4.95
C LYS A 531 14.64 1.01 -4.07
N ASN A 532 15.59 1.80 -4.56
CA ASN A 532 16.23 2.93 -3.88
C ASN A 532 15.70 4.33 -4.27
N GLY A 533 14.55 4.44 -4.96
CA GLY A 533 13.92 5.73 -5.27
C GLY A 533 13.06 5.74 -6.53
N VAL A 534 13.06 6.87 -7.23
CA VAL A 534 12.48 7.03 -8.57
C VAL A 534 13.55 7.56 -9.52
N VAL A 535 13.61 6.98 -10.72
CA VAL A 535 14.48 7.44 -11.80
C VAL A 535 13.66 8.27 -12.77
N ASP A 536 14.12 9.47 -13.07
CA ASP A 536 13.61 10.24 -14.20
C ASP A 536 14.25 9.71 -15.49
N LEU A 537 13.43 9.13 -16.36
CA LEU A 537 13.89 8.47 -17.58
C LEU A 537 14.37 9.47 -18.65
N ARG A 538 14.14 10.77 -18.48
CA ARG A 538 14.57 11.83 -19.42
C ARG A 538 16.07 12.13 -19.31
N ASP A 539 16.64 12.06 -18.11
CA ASP A 539 18.06 12.35 -17.85
C ASP A 539 18.79 11.25 -17.05
N GLY A 540 18.07 10.22 -16.59
CA GLY A 540 18.61 9.08 -15.87
C GLY A 540 18.95 9.36 -14.40
N LYS A 541 18.52 10.49 -13.84
CA LYS A 541 18.79 10.83 -12.43
C LYS A 541 17.88 10.07 -11.48
N LEU A 542 18.48 9.57 -10.40
CA LEU A 542 17.79 8.98 -9.26
C LEU A 542 17.52 10.05 -8.21
N ARG A 543 16.30 10.07 -7.65
CA ARG A 543 15.95 10.86 -6.47
C ARG A 543 15.03 10.08 -5.50
N PRO A 544 14.86 10.55 -4.26
CA PRO A 544 13.80 10.05 -3.38
C PRO A 544 12.41 10.19 -4.03
N ARG A 545 11.52 9.26 -3.67
CA ARG A 545 10.11 9.29 -4.08
C ARG A 545 9.32 10.26 -3.20
N GLU A 546 8.39 10.95 -3.82
CA GLU A 546 7.40 11.82 -3.20
C GLU A 546 5.98 11.31 -3.48
N PRO A 547 4.98 11.59 -2.61
CA PRO A 547 3.57 11.26 -2.86
C PRO A 547 3.05 11.74 -4.22
N GLU A 548 3.53 12.90 -4.67
CA GLU A 548 3.19 13.53 -5.95
C GLU A 548 3.70 12.76 -7.18
N ASP A 549 4.67 11.84 -7.01
CA ASP A 549 5.14 10.95 -8.09
C ASP A 549 4.12 9.86 -8.46
N LEU A 550 3.12 9.64 -7.61
CA LEU A 550 2.03 8.67 -7.80
C LEU A 550 2.49 7.22 -8.04
N ILE A 551 3.73 6.89 -7.66
CA ILE A 551 4.33 5.57 -7.84
C ILE A 551 3.64 4.52 -6.95
N TYR A 552 3.12 3.49 -7.62
CA TYR A 552 2.57 2.27 -7.04
C TYR A 552 3.40 1.05 -7.47
N SER A 553 3.80 0.97 -8.74
CA SER A 553 4.62 -0.12 -9.29
C SER A 553 6.11 0.15 -9.10
N VAL A 554 6.85 -0.88 -8.67
CA VAL A 554 8.29 -0.78 -8.35
C VAL A 554 9.06 -1.94 -8.99
N VAL A 555 10.12 -1.60 -9.72
CA VAL A 555 11.18 -2.52 -10.13
C VAL A 555 11.88 -3.10 -8.91
N ASP A 556 11.95 -4.44 -8.81
CA ASP A 556 12.61 -5.16 -7.71
C ASP A 556 14.16 -5.12 -7.79
N CYS A 557 14.71 -4.03 -8.30
CA CYS A 557 16.14 -3.78 -8.45
C CYS A 557 16.48 -2.35 -8.01
N GLU A 558 17.65 -2.17 -7.41
CA GLU A 558 18.20 -0.84 -7.15
C GLU A 558 18.82 -0.28 -8.43
N TYR A 559 18.58 0.99 -8.70
CA TYR A 559 19.27 1.70 -9.77
C TYR A 559 20.64 2.17 -9.28
N ASP A 560 21.68 1.86 -10.05
CA ASP A 560 23.04 2.31 -9.82
C ASP A 560 23.60 2.93 -11.12
N PRO A 561 23.78 4.27 -11.18
CA PRO A 561 24.31 4.93 -12.36
C PRO A 561 25.78 4.59 -12.63
N LEU A 562 26.51 3.99 -11.68
CA LEU A 562 27.91 3.59 -11.82
C LEU A 562 28.10 2.12 -12.24
N ALA A 563 27.05 1.29 -12.21
CA ALA A 563 27.12 -0.12 -12.62
C ALA A 563 27.77 -0.29 -14.00
N SER A 564 28.71 -1.23 -14.16
CA SER A 564 29.28 -1.53 -15.48
C SER A 564 28.26 -2.27 -16.35
N VAL A 565 28.02 -1.78 -17.57
CA VAL A 565 27.10 -2.38 -18.54
C VAL A 565 27.80 -3.35 -19.51
N GLU A 566 29.13 -3.49 -19.42
CA GLU A 566 29.98 -4.13 -20.43
C GLU A 566 29.53 -5.54 -20.84
N LEU A 567 29.18 -6.41 -19.88
CA LEU A 567 28.75 -7.78 -20.21
C LEU A 567 27.43 -7.79 -21.01
N PHE A 568 26.46 -6.97 -20.60
CA PHE A 568 25.16 -6.92 -21.25
C PHE A 568 25.27 -6.23 -22.61
N ASP A 569 25.99 -5.12 -22.70
CA ASP A 569 26.21 -4.40 -23.95
C ASP A 569 26.94 -5.27 -24.99
N ARG A 570 27.99 -5.98 -24.57
CA ARG A 570 28.67 -6.99 -25.41
C ARG A 570 27.73 -8.12 -25.84
N THR A 571 26.83 -8.57 -24.95
CA THR A 571 25.84 -9.61 -25.29
C THR A 571 24.84 -9.11 -26.34
N ILE A 572 24.35 -7.86 -26.22
CA ILE A 572 23.47 -7.26 -27.22
C ILE A 572 24.22 -7.07 -28.55
N LEU A 573 25.46 -6.60 -28.52
CA LEU A 573 26.30 -6.45 -29.72
C LEU A 573 26.53 -7.80 -30.42
N GLN A 574 26.79 -8.88 -29.67
CA GLN A 574 26.88 -10.24 -30.19
C GLN A 574 25.55 -10.73 -30.80
N ILE A 575 24.41 -10.45 -30.15
CA ILE A 575 23.07 -10.81 -30.67
C ILE A 575 22.76 -10.04 -31.99
N MET A 576 23.31 -8.84 -32.14
CA MET A 576 23.17 -7.97 -33.32
C MET A 576 24.30 -8.15 -34.35
N ALA A 577 24.99 -9.30 -34.37
CA ALA A 577 26.07 -9.63 -35.32
C ALA A 577 27.24 -8.62 -35.37
N GLY A 578 27.53 -7.93 -34.27
CA GLY A 578 28.56 -6.88 -34.20
C GLY A 578 28.09 -5.51 -34.69
N SER A 579 26.83 -5.33 -35.10
CA SER A 579 26.32 -4.04 -35.53
C SER A 579 25.99 -3.14 -34.35
N GLU A 580 26.87 -2.16 -34.08
CA GLU A 580 26.64 -1.13 -33.06
C GLU A 580 25.39 -0.31 -33.35
N GLN A 581 25.07 -0.03 -34.61
CA GLN A 581 23.88 0.75 -34.98
C GLN A 581 22.59 0.01 -34.56
N MET A 582 22.54 -1.30 -34.81
CA MET A 582 21.43 -2.17 -34.39
C MET A 582 21.36 -2.32 -32.86
N ALA A 583 22.50 -2.52 -32.19
CA ALA A 583 22.56 -2.63 -30.73
C ALA A 583 22.10 -1.34 -30.03
N ARG A 584 22.57 -0.17 -30.49
CA ARG A 584 22.14 1.15 -29.98
C ARG A 584 20.66 1.41 -30.26
N TYR A 585 20.14 1.02 -31.43
CA TYR A 585 18.73 1.18 -31.76
C TYR A 585 17.83 0.30 -30.89
N LEU A 586 18.19 -0.97 -30.69
CA LEU A 586 17.49 -1.88 -29.77
C LEU A 586 17.53 -1.35 -28.33
N GLN A 587 18.62 -0.71 -27.91
CA GLN A 587 18.70 -0.01 -26.63
C GLN A 587 17.68 1.12 -26.53
N THR A 588 17.64 2.02 -27.53
CA THR A 588 16.68 3.14 -27.58
C THR A 588 15.23 2.65 -27.60
N LEU A 589 14.93 1.59 -28.36
CA LEU A 589 13.58 0.99 -28.46
C LEU A 589 13.11 0.35 -27.16
N LEU A 590 13.96 -0.46 -26.50
CA LEU A 590 13.62 -1.05 -25.21
C LEU A 590 13.59 0.00 -24.09
N GLY A 591 14.39 1.05 -24.24
CA GLY A 591 14.35 2.27 -23.45
C GLY A 591 13.00 2.98 -23.54
N TYR A 592 12.51 3.24 -24.76
CA TYR A 592 11.15 3.74 -24.98
C TYR A 592 10.10 2.85 -24.31
N GLY A 593 10.21 1.52 -24.44
CA GLY A 593 9.29 0.58 -23.79
C GLY A 593 9.20 0.76 -22.27
N ILE A 594 10.31 1.00 -21.56
CA ILE A 594 10.24 1.24 -20.11
C ILE A 594 9.65 2.61 -19.72
N THR A 595 9.57 3.57 -20.65
CA THR A 595 8.90 4.86 -20.41
C THR A 595 7.39 4.75 -20.36
N GLY A 596 6.79 3.69 -20.90
CA GLY A 596 5.34 3.58 -21.08
C GLY A 596 4.66 4.79 -21.73
N GLU A 597 5.41 5.57 -22.49
CA GLU A 597 4.87 6.48 -23.50
C GLU A 597 4.36 5.64 -24.68
N VAL A 598 3.33 6.14 -25.36
CA VAL A 598 2.72 5.48 -26.52
C VAL A 598 2.74 6.39 -27.77
N SER A 599 3.47 7.50 -27.71
CA SER A 599 3.48 8.57 -28.73
C SER A 599 4.02 8.18 -30.10
N GLU A 600 4.80 7.09 -30.19
CA GLU A 600 5.34 6.59 -31.47
C GLU A 600 4.32 5.70 -32.22
N GLU A 601 3.28 5.24 -31.51
CA GLU A 601 2.30 4.24 -31.94
C GLU A 601 2.93 3.05 -32.68
N ILE A 602 3.82 2.32 -32.02
CA ILE A 602 4.60 1.21 -32.63
C ILE A 602 4.21 -0.16 -32.10
N PHE A 603 4.26 -1.13 -33.00
CA PHE A 603 4.15 -2.56 -32.73
C PHE A 603 5.41 -3.25 -33.26
N VAL A 604 6.19 -3.86 -32.36
CA VAL A 604 7.51 -4.39 -32.69
C VAL A 604 7.43 -5.88 -33.01
N VAL A 605 8.14 -6.33 -34.05
CA VAL A 605 8.30 -7.76 -34.37
C VAL A 605 9.78 -8.12 -34.25
N PHE A 606 10.11 -9.01 -33.32
CA PHE A 606 11.44 -9.62 -33.20
C PHE A 606 11.46 -10.91 -34.03
N ASN A 607 12.04 -10.83 -35.24
CA ASN A 607 12.14 -11.95 -36.16
C ASN A 607 13.53 -12.62 -36.09
N GLY A 608 13.58 -13.93 -36.34
CA GLY A 608 14.82 -14.64 -36.67
C GLY A 608 14.79 -16.09 -36.19
N ALA A 609 15.70 -16.90 -36.71
CA ALA A 609 15.77 -18.34 -36.41
C ALA A 609 15.95 -18.63 -34.91
N GLY A 610 15.44 -19.78 -34.44
CA GLY A 610 15.55 -20.16 -33.04
C GLY A 610 17.00 -20.24 -32.55
N ARG A 611 17.22 -19.86 -31.27
CA ARG A 611 18.56 -19.69 -30.64
C ARG A 611 19.33 -18.45 -31.10
N ASN A 612 18.64 -17.33 -31.35
CA ASN A 612 19.23 -16.05 -31.75
C ASN A 612 19.33 -14.97 -30.65
N GLY A 613 18.97 -15.29 -29.41
CA GLY A 613 19.08 -14.36 -28.28
C GLY A 613 17.82 -13.55 -27.94
N LYS A 614 16.76 -13.56 -28.76
CA LYS A 614 15.45 -12.92 -28.44
C LYS A 614 14.97 -13.30 -27.03
N GLY A 615 14.86 -14.61 -26.77
CA GLY A 615 14.52 -15.17 -25.46
C GLY A 615 15.50 -14.89 -24.29
N VAL A 616 16.71 -14.37 -24.55
CA VAL A 616 17.63 -13.90 -23.49
C VAL A 616 17.26 -12.46 -23.12
N ILE A 617 17.00 -11.61 -24.12
CA ILE A 617 16.56 -10.22 -23.92
C ILE A 617 15.22 -10.19 -23.20
N THR A 618 14.22 -10.94 -23.67
CA THR A 618 12.88 -10.97 -23.06
C THR A 618 12.90 -11.52 -21.64
N GLN A 619 13.77 -12.49 -21.34
CA GLN A 619 14.00 -12.96 -19.98
C GLN A 619 14.66 -11.89 -19.08
N CYS A 620 15.59 -11.09 -19.60
CA CYS A 620 16.19 -9.99 -18.86
C CYS A 620 15.17 -8.88 -18.57
N LEU A 621 14.36 -8.49 -19.56
CA LEU A 621 13.28 -7.52 -19.39
C LEU A 621 12.27 -7.96 -18.33
N SER A 622 11.79 -9.21 -18.40
CA SER A 622 10.90 -9.81 -17.39
C SER A 622 11.51 -9.78 -15.98
N MET A 623 12.79 -10.13 -15.85
CA MET A 623 13.50 -10.14 -14.57
C MET A 623 13.66 -8.75 -13.93
N ILE A 624 13.79 -7.69 -14.74
CA ILE A 624 13.94 -6.31 -14.25
C ILE A 624 12.58 -5.67 -13.98
N LEU A 625 11.66 -5.73 -14.94
CA LEU A 625 10.37 -5.03 -14.86
C LEU A 625 9.35 -5.75 -13.98
N GLY A 626 9.51 -7.05 -13.76
CA GLY A 626 8.60 -7.85 -12.94
C GLY A 626 7.16 -7.73 -13.46
N ASN A 627 6.25 -7.25 -12.61
CA ASN A 627 4.84 -7.07 -12.93
C ASN A 627 4.56 -6.07 -14.08
N MET A 628 5.52 -5.20 -14.42
CA MET A 628 5.40 -4.27 -15.56
C MET A 628 5.75 -4.93 -16.91
N PHE A 629 6.15 -6.21 -16.91
CA PHE A 629 6.34 -7.02 -18.11
C PHE A 629 5.30 -8.13 -18.13
N VAL A 630 4.48 -8.18 -19.17
CA VAL A 630 3.36 -9.14 -19.27
C VAL A 630 3.47 -10.01 -20.51
N ASP A 631 3.41 -11.33 -20.31
CA ASP A 631 3.23 -12.30 -21.39
C ASP A 631 1.74 -12.34 -21.78
N MET A 632 1.48 -12.04 -23.06
CA MET A 632 0.14 -11.92 -23.65
C MET A 632 -0.14 -13.09 -24.60
N ASN A 633 -1.40 -13.53 -24.64
CA ASN A 633 -1.82 -14.57 -25.58
C ASN A 633 -1.80 -14.03 -27.02
N VAL A 634 -0.99 -14.65 -27.90
CA VAL A 634 -0.84 -14.21 -29.30
C VAL A 634 -2.13 -14.38 -30.11
N GLY A 635 -3.08 -15.23 -29.70
CA GLY A 635 -4.43 -15.31 -30.26
C GLY A 635 -5.29 -14.03 -30.12
N LEU A 636 -4.84 -13.03 -29.34
CA LEU A 636 -5.45 -11.69 -29.34
C LEU A 636 -5.21 -10.99 -30.68
N ILE A 637 -3.97 -11.05 -31.17
CA ILE A 637 -3.49 -10.37 -32.38
C ILE A 637 -3.47 -11.28 -33.62
N CYS A 638 -3.43 -12.59 -33.43
CA CYS A 638 -3.31 -13.59 -34.50
C CYS A 638 -4.58 -14.45 -34.65
N SER A 639 -4.89 -14.81 -35.89
CA SER A 639 -6.21 -15.36 -36.22
C SER A 639 -6.39 -16.88 -36.05
N ALA A 640 -5.31 -17.67 -36.02
CA ALA A 640 -5.38 -19.14 -36.15
C ALA A 640 -5.14 -19.93 -34.84
N GLN A 641 -5.09 -19.27 -33.69
CA GLN A 641 -5.01 -19.95 -32.39
C GLN A 641 -6.37 -20.17 -31.72
N ASN A 642 -6.42 -21.13 -30.80
CA ASN A 642 -7.60 -21.49 -30.01
C ASN A 642 -8.33 -20.26 -29.48
N LYS A 643 -9.67 -20.25 -29.62
CA LYS A 643 -10.55 -19.20 -29.08
C LYS A 643 -10.17 -18.89 -27.64
N ILE A 644 -9.73 -17.65 -27.39
CA ILE A 644 -9.42 -17.20 -26.04
C ILE A 644 -10.71 -17.23 -25.23
N ALA A 645 -10.71 -17.99 -24.14
CA ALA A 645 -11.91 -18.22 -23.34
C ALA A 645 -12.50 -16.93 -22.74
N ASN A 646 -11.64 -15.92 -22.48
CA ASN A 646 -12.04 -14.59 -22.07
C ASN A 646 -11.02 -13.55 -22.55
N GLU A 647 -11.27 -12.91 -23.69
CA GLU A 647 -10.40 -11.88 -24.26
C GLU A 647 -10.31 -10.63 -23.36
N ASP A 648 -11.42 -10.21 -22.75
CA ASP A 648 -11.48 -9.04 -21.86
C ASP A 648 -10.50 -9.18 -20.68
N ALA A 649 -10.39 -10.40 -20.13
CA ALA A 649 -9.53 -10.71 -18.98
C ALA A 649 -8.05 -10.84 -19.36
N GLU A 650 -7.76 -11.26 -20.61
CA GLU A 650 -6.40 -11.20 -21.15
C GLU A 650 -5.97 -9.75 -21.39
N LEU A 651 -6.82 -8.92 -22.01
CA LEU A 651 -6.54 -7.49 -22.20
C LEU A 651 -6.34 -6.74 -20.87
N HIS A 652 -7.08 -7.11 -19.82
CA HIS A 652 -6.93 -6.50 -18.49
C HIS A 652 -5.53 -6.71 -17.88
N LYS A 653 -4.71 -7.67 -18.36
CA LYS A 653 -3.30 -7.82 -17.92
C LYS A 653 -2.43 -6.61 -18.29
N LEU A 654 -2.83 -5.80 -19.27
CA LEU A 654 -2.09 -4.64 -19.73
C LEU A 654 -2.13 -3.46 -18.73
N LEU A 655 -2.98 -3.54 -17.71
CA LEU A 655 -3.08 -2.52 -16.66
C LEU A 655 -1.77 -2.44 -15.85
N GLY A 656 -1.05 -1.33 -15.98
CA GLY A 656 0.27 -1.13 -15.36
C GLY A 656 1.43 -1.81 -16.10
N ALA A 657 1.20 -2.43 -17.26
CA ALA A 657 2.27 -2.97 -18.09
C ALA A 657 3.06 -1.83 -18.78
N ARG A 658 4.38 -2.00 -18.89
CA ARG A 658 5.31 -1.20 -19.71
C ARG A 658 5.79 -1.97 -20.95
N ILE A 659 5.84 -3.30 -20.89
CA ILE A 659 6.12 -4.16 -22.06
C ILE A 659 5.10 -5.30 -22.10
N ALA A 660 4.46 -5.48 -23.27
CA ALA A 660 3.53 -6.55 -23.56
C ALA A 660 4.15 -7.48 -24.62
N LEU A 661 4.50 -8.71 -24.24
CA LEU A 661 5.17 -9.67 -25.10
C LEU A 661 4.22 -10.77 -25.57
N PHE A 662 4.12 -10.94 -26.89
CA PHE A 662 3.47 -12.06 -27.55
C PHE A 662 4.55 -13.06 -28.00
N LYS A 663 4.41 -14.33 -27.62
CA LYS A 663 5.32 -15.41 -28.05
C LYS A 663 4.58 -16.33 -29.01
N GLU A 664 5.09 -16.44 -30.23
CA GLU A 664 4.54 -17.32 -31.26
C GLU A 664 5.29 -18.66 -31.30
N SER A 665 4.54 -19.76 -31.44
CA SER A 665 5.08 -21.13 -31.33
C SER A 665 4.68 -22.06 -32.48
N GLY A 666 4.23 -21.51 -33.62
CA GLY A 666 3.82 -22.29 -34.79
C GLY A 666 3.61 -21.39 -36.01
N ASP A 667 3.75 -21.96 -37.20
CA ASP A 667 3.77 -21.22 -38.47
C ASP A 667 2.39 -20.76 -38.94
N GLY A 668 2.37 -19.66 -39.72
CA GLY A 668 1.23 -19.30 -40.57
C GLY A 668 0.09 -18.52 -39.91
N ASN A 669 0.33 -17.78 -38.81
CA ASN A 669 -0.70 -16.91 -38.26
C ASN A 669 -0.86 -15.61 -39.06
N MET A 670 -2.12 -15.19 -39.24
CA MET A 670 -2.48 -13.89 -39.83
C MET A 670 -2.74 -12.85 -38.74
N LEU A 671 -2.01 -11.73 -38.79
CA LEU A 671 -2.21 -10.56 -37.92
C LEU A 671 -3.56 -9.90 -38.18
N ARG A 672 -4.22 -9.49 -37.11
CA ARG A 672 -5.47 -8.72 -37.10
C ARG A 672 -5.14 -7.24 -36.97
N LYS A 673 -5.25 -6.49 -38.07
CA LYS A 673 -4.90 -5.06 -38.12
C LYS A 673 -5.61 -4.21 -37.06
N GLU A 674 -6.88 -4.51 -36.77
CA GLU A 674 -7.68 -3.78 -35.77
C GLU A 674 -7.12 -3.97 -34.36
N ARG A 675 -6.58 -5.15 -34.06
CA ARG A 675 -5.99 -5.47 -32.75
C ARG A 675 -4.59 -4.88 -32.62
N VAL A 676 -3.79 -4.90 -33.69
CA VAL A 676 -2.50 -4.20 -33.72
C VAL A 676 -2.72 -2.70 -33.48
N GLN A 677 -3.68 -2.07 -34.16
CA GLN A 677 -4.03 -0.65 -33.99
C GLN A 677 -4.51 -0.36 -32.55
N LEU A 678 -5.49 -1.12 -32.05
CA LEU A 678 -6.04 -0.95 -30.70
C LEU A 678 -4.99 -1.08 -29.59
N MET A 679 -4.00 -1.98 -29.75
CA MET A 679 -3.02 -2.27 -28.71
C MET A 679 -1.75 -1.43 -28.77
N SER A 680 -1.40 -0.87 -29.94
CA SER A 680 -0.23 0.01 -30.10
C SER A 680 -0.55 1.50 -30.12
N GLY A 681 -1.83 1.88 -30.26
CA GLY A 681 -2.28 3.27 -30.20
C GLY A 681 -2.41 3.81 -28.76
N GLY A 682 -2.69 5.11 -28.64
CA GLY A 682 -2.91 5.78 -27.35
C GLY A 682 -4.34 5.71 -26.79
N ASP A 683 -5.29 5.17 -27.56
CA ASP A 683 -6.71 5.12 -27.21
C ASP A 683 -7.02 4.13 -26.07
N GLY A 684 -8.06 4.41 -25.29
CA GLY A 684 -8.48 3.55 -24.19
C GLY A 684 -8.95 2.16 -24.66
N ILE A 685 -8.35 1.09 -24.14
CA ILE A 685 -8.69 -0.29 -24.49
C ILE A 685 -9.81 -0.77 -23.54
N PRO A 686 -11.02 -1.09 -24.04
CA PRO A 686 -12.08 -1.65 -23.22
C PRO A 686 -11.69 -3.08 -22.79
N CYS A 687 -11.82 -3.36 -21.50
CA CYS A 687 -11.49 -4.66 -20.89
C CYS A 687 -12.39 -4.95 -19.69
N ARG A 688 -12.22 -6.13 -19.10
CA ARG A 688 -12.99 -6.56 -17.92
C ARG A 688 -12.28 -7.70 -17.23
N ARG A 689 -12.01 -7.54 -15.94
CA ARG A 689 -11.51 -8.63 -15.10
C ARG A 689 -12.61 -9.67 -14.87
N LEU A 690 -12.23 -10.94 -14.76
CA LEU A 690 -13.15 -12.02 -14.38
C LEU A 690 -13.95 -11.66 -13.12
N TYR A 691 -15.28 -11.72 -13.23
CA TYR A 691 -16.25 -11.39 -12.18
C TYR A 691 -16.24 -9.92 -11.70
N CYS A 692 -15.76 -8.98 -12.52
CA CYS A 692 -15.83 -7.55 -12.26
C CYS A 692 -16.61 -6.81 -13.37
N ASP A 693 -16.94 -5.55 -13.10
CA ASP A 693 -17.52 -4.65 -14.11
C ASP A 693 -16.51 -4.33 -15.22
N ALA A 694 -17.02 -3.90 -16.38
CA ALA A 694 -16.18 -3.46 -17.49
C ALA A 694 -15.46 -2.14 -17.17
N THR A 695 -14.24 -1.98 -17.66
CA THR A 695 -13.42 -0.79 -17.47
C THR A 695 -12.58 -0.50 -18.72
N THR A 696 -12.13 0.74 -18.89
CA THR A 696 -11.26 1.14 -20.00
C THR A 696 -9.86 1.37 -19.44
N LEU A 697 -8.88 0.57 -19.88
CA LEU A 697 -7.48 0.75 -19.49
C LEU A 697 -6.81 1.73 -20.46
N LYS A 698 -5.93 2.59 -19.94
CA LYS A 698 -5.08 3.45 -20.77
C LYS A 698 -3.80 2.69 -21.17
N PRO A 699 -3.42 2.64 -22.47
CA PRO A 699 -2.16 2.03 -22.89
C PRO A 699 -0.95 2.76 -22.32
N HIS A 700 -0.03 1.98 -21.75
CA HIS A 700 1.26 2.44 -21.22
C HIS A 700 2.39 1.45 -21.58
N HIS A 701 2.21 0.65 -22.63
CA HIS A 701 3.08 -0.47 -22.96
C HIS A 701 3.57 -0.47 -24.41
N LEU A 702 4.80 -0.94 -24.61
CA LEU A 702 5.30 -1.36 -25.91
C LEU A 702 4.86 -2.80 -26.22
N CYS A 703 4.17 -3.01 -27.34
CA CYS A 703 3.90 -4.35 -27.87
C CYS A 703 5.11 -4.92 -28.60
N ILE A 704 5.49 -6.16 -28.25
CA ILE A 704 6.54 -6.93 -28.92
C ILE A 704 5.99 -8.31 -29.30
N LEU A 705 6.13 -8.72 -30.56
CA LEU A 705 5.90 -10.09 -31.03
C LEU A 705 7.25 -10.79 -31.24
N GLU A 706 7.53 -11.81 -30.45
CA GLU A 706 8.65 -12.73 -30.68
C GLU A 706 8.18 -13.89 -31.56
N THR A 707 8.72 -13.96 -32.79
CA THR A 707 8.38 -15.02 -33.76
C THR A 707 9.59 -15.43 -34.60
N ASN A 708 9.53 -16.63 -35.19
CA ASN A 708 10.58 -17.15 -36.08
C ASN A 708 10.19 -16.94 -37.55
N THR A 709 8.91 -17.10 -37.86
CA THR A 709 8.31 -16.97 -39.20
C THR A 709 7.49 -15.68 -39.21
N MET A 710 7.65 -14.83 -40.21
CA MET A 710 6.86 -13.60 -40.27
C MET A 710 5.36 -13.94 -40.44
N PRO A 711 4.46 -13.34 -39.65
CA PRO A 711 3.02 -13.57 -39.79
C PRO A 711 2.51 -12.95 -41.09
N THR A 712 1.35 -13.37 -41.58
CA THR A 712 0.73 -12.73 -42.75
C THR A 712 -0.12 -11.53 -42.34
N ILE A 713 -0.32 -10.57 -43.25
CA ILE A 713 -1.20 -9.42 -43.05
C ILE A 713 -2.38 -9.52 -44.02
N ASP A 714 -3.61 -9.32 -43.53
CA ASP A 714 -4.83 -9.42 -44.35
C ASP A 714 -4.90 -8.30 -45.42
N GLN A 715 -4.52 -7.09 -45.03
CA GLN A 715 -4.51 -5.90 -45.87
C GLN A 715 -3.40 -4.96 -45.41
N VAL A 716 -2.37 -4.78 -46.26
CA VAL A 716 -1.36 -3.75 -46.03
C VAL A 716 -1.97 -2.38 -46.35
N ILE A 717 -2.07 -1.54 -45.31
CA ILE A 717 -2.64 -0.19 -45.35
C ILE A 717 -1.71 0.78 -44.60
N PRO A 718 -1.74 2.10 -44.89
CA PRO A 718 -0.85 3.06 -44.26
C PRO A 718 -0.83 3.01 -42.73
N SER A 719 -1.98 2.76 -42.09
CA SER A 719 -2.09 2.66 -40.63
C SER A 719 -1.44 1.40 -40.02
N ILE A 720 -1.05 0.39 -40.80
CA ILE A 720 -0.24 -0.76 -40.34
C ILE A 720 1.22 -0.58 -40.74
N MET A 721 1.49 -0.05 -41.94
CA MET A 721 2.84 0.35 -42.36
C MET A 721 3.45 1.35 -41.36
N GLN A 722 2.65 2.32 -40.91
CA GLN A 722 3.00 3.30 -39.86
C GLN A 722 2.84 2.75 -38.44
N ARG A 723 2.89 1.43 -38.20
CA ARG A 723 2.91 0.85 -36.84
C ARG A 723 3.96 -0.23 -36.68
N LEU A 724 4.15 -1.07 -37.69
CA LEU A 724 5.12 -2.17 -37.61
C LEU A 724 6.57 -1.69 -37.65
N ILE A 725 7.39 -2.23 -36.75
CA ILE A 725 8.86 -2.13 -36.76
C ILE A 725 9.41 -3.56 -36.63
N CYS A 726 10.02 -4.07 -37.68
CA CYS A 726 10.52 -5.44 -37.73
C CYS A 726 12.03 -5.45 -37.52
N ILE A 727 12.48 -6.02 -36.40
CA ILE A 727 13.90 -6.16 -36.06
C ILE A 727 14.36 -7.57 -36.44
N PRO A 728 15.29 -7.72 -37.41
CA PRO A 728 15.93 -8.99 -37.71
C PRO A 728 16.99 -9.31 -36.65
N PHE A 729 16.99 -10.55 -36.18
CA PHE A 729 18.01 -11.14 -35.30
C PHE A 729 18.79 -12.20 -36.11
N PRO A 730 19.87 -11.80 -36.80
CA PRO A 730 20.53 -12.63 -37.82
C PRO A 730 21.49 -13.71 -37.24
N VAL A 731 21.77 -13.67 -35.95
CA VAL A 731 22.74 -14.56 -35.30
C VAL A 731 22.09 -15.86 -34.83
N THR A 732 22.79 -16.98 -34.96
CA THR A 732 22.41 -18.28 -34.39
C THR A 732 23.50 -18.78 -33.44
N PHE A 733 23.14 -18.99 -32.17
CA PHE A 733 24.04 -19.49 -31.13
C PHE A 733 23.98 -21.02 -31.06
N ARG A 734 25.00 -21.71 -31.58
CA ARG A 734 25.09 -23.18 -31.63
C ARG A 734 26.53 -23.68 -31.67
N SER A 735 26.71 -25.00 -31.66
CA SER A 735 27.97 -25.63 -32.04
C SER A 735 28.16 -25.56 -33.55
N LEU A 736 29.42 -25.50 -34.00
CA LEU A 736 29.80 -25.64 -35.40
C LEU A 736 29.47 -27.05 -35.92
N SER A 737 29.11 -27.13 -37.19
CA SER A 737 29.08 -28.38 -37.94
C SER A 737 30.49 -28.78 -38.38
N PRO A 738 30.78 -30.05 -38.69
CA PRO A 738 32.08 -30.44 -39.25
C PRO A 738 32.39 -29.65 -40.53
N GLY A 739 33.54 -28.97 -40.57
CA GLY A 739 33.96 -28.13 -41.71
C GLY A 739 33.37 -26.71 -41.74
N GLU A 740 32.62 -26.30 -40.71
CA GLU A 740 32.08 -24.95 -40.57
C GLU A 740 32.96 -24.08 -39.65
N GLU A 741 33.08 -22.79 -39.94
CA GLU A 741 33.83 -21.82 -39.13
C GLU A 741 32.91 -20.82 -38.41
N TRP A 742 33.41 -20.19 -37.35
CA TRP A 742 32.68 -19.12 -36.66
C TRP A 742 32.57 -17.87 -37.54
N SER A 743 31.42 -17.20 -37.50
CA SER A 743 31.15 -16.02 -38.33
C SER A 743 30.37 -14.96 -37.55
N ALA A 744 30.11 -13.79 -38.14
CA ALA A 744 29.24 -12.78 -37.53
C ALA A 744 27.83 -13.30 -37.23
N THR A 745 27.34 -14.29 -38.00
CA THR A 745 25.99 -14.87 -37.87
C THR A 745 25.96 -16.26 -37.22
N VAL A 746 27.07 -16.97 -37.10
CA VAL A 746 27.18 -18.26 -36.39
C VAL A 746 28.17 -18.10 -35.24
N GLN A 747 27.65 -18.13 -34.02
CA GLN A 747 28.40 -17.77 -32.80
C GLN A 747 28.33 -18.88 -31.74
N PRO A 748 29.36 -19.03 -30.88
CA PRO A 748 29.39 -20.06 -29.85
C PRO A 748 28.32 -19.81 -28.78
N ARG A 749 27.67 -20.90 -28.35
CA ARG A 749 26.66 -20.86 -27.28
C ARG A 749 27.33 -20.86 -25.89
N ASP A 750 27.15 -19.77 -25.15
CA ASP A 750 27.44 -19.71 -23.71
C ASP A 750 26.24 -20.27 -22.90
N ASN A 751 26.44 -21.39 -22.19
CA ASN A 751 25.41 -22.02 -21.37
C ASN A 751 25.15 -21.28 -20.05
N ASP A 752 26.16 -20.59 -19.52
CA ASP A 752 26.11 -19.91 -18.23
C ASP A 752 25.67 -18.45 -18.35
N LEU A 753 25.54 -17.92 -19.58
CA LEU A 753 25.11 -16.55 -19.88
C LEU A 753 23.86 -16.15 -19.09
N LYS A 754 22.85 -17.02 -19.00
CA LYS A 754 21.63 -16.76 -18.22
C LYS A 754 21.88 -16.64 -16.72
N SER A 755 22.92 -17.28 -16.18
CA SER A 755 23.32 -17.07 -14.78
C SER A 755 24.09 -15.77 -14.64
N LYS A 756 25.11 -15.55 -15.47
CA LYS A 756 25.92 -14.32 -15.48
C LYS A 756 25.06 -13.05 -15.58
N LEU A 757 24.00 -13.08 -16.39
CA LEU A 757 23.06 -11.95 -16.54
C LEU A 757 22.08 -11.78 -15.37
N ARG A 758 21.75 -12.85 -14.62
CA ARG A 758 20.90 -12.75 -13.41
C ARG A 758 21.57 -11.95 -12.29
N ASP A 759 22.89 -11.99 -12.23
CA ASP A 759 23.69 -11.23 -11.26
C ASP A 759 23.92 -9.77 -11.70
N GLN A 760 23.64 -9.44 -12.96
CA GLN A 760 23.86 -8.13 -13.58
C GLN A 760 22.60 -7.24 -13.60
N LYS A 761 21.67 -7.40 -12.66
CA LYS A 761 20.39 -6.67 -12.69
C LYS A 761 20.56 -5.15 -12.74
N LYS A 762 21.47 -4.59 -11.94
CA LYS A 762 21.75 -3.14 -11.89
C LYS A 762 22.27 -2.62 -13.22
N ALA A 763 23.16 -3.37 -13.87
CA ALA A 763 23.71 -3.07 -15.18
C ALA A 763 22.65 -3.09 -16.28
N ILE A 764 21.80 -4.11 -16.32
CA ILE A 764 20.70 -4.21 -17.29
C ILE A 764 19.71 -3.04 -17.11
N LEU A 765 19.35 -2.72 -15.87
CA LEU A 765 18.47 -1.57 -15.57
C LEU A 765 19.10 -0.24 -16.02
N LYS A 766 20.39 -0.01 -15.73
CA LYS A 766 21.14 1.16 -16.23
C LYS A 766 21.15 1.23 -17.76
N TRP A 767 21.38 0.11 -18.43
CA TRP A 767 21.39 0.04 -19.89
C TRP A 767 20.02 0.39 -20.50
N LEU A 768 18.92 -0.05 -19.88
CA LEU A 768 17.55 0.32 -20.30
C LEU A 768 17.26 1.82 -20.07
N VAL A 769 17.66 2.37 -18.91
CA VAL A 769 17.51 3.81 -18.62
C VAL A 769 18.32 4.66 -19.60
N GLN A 770 19.55 4.25 -19.94
CA GLN A 770 20.35 4.92 -20.99
C GLN A 770 19.64 4.90 -22.36
N GLY A 771 18.91 3.82 -22.68
CA GLY A 771 18.05 3.77 -23.85
C GLY A 771 16.89 4.77 -23.79
N ALA A 772 16.24 4.88 -22.63
CA ALA A 772 15.13 5.81 -22.43
C ALA A 772 15.59 7.27 -22.55
N VAL A 773 16.74 7.62 -21.96
CA VAL A 773 17.36 8.95 -22.09
C VAL A 773 17.68 9.28 -23.56
N ARG A 774 18.24 8.33 -24.31
CA ARG A 774 18.48 8.51 -25.76
C ARG A 774 17.19 8.72 -26.52
N TRP A 775 16.13 7.98 -26.20
CA TRP A 775 14.83 8.18 -26.83
C TRP A 775 14.23 9.55 -26.46
N TYR A 776 14.28 9.99 -25.21
CA TYR A 776 13.81 11.33 -24.83
C TYR A 776 14.58 12.47 -25.50
N ALA A 777 15.84 12.24 -25.89
CA ALA A 777 16.65 13.21 -26.64
C ALA A 777 16.27 13.33 -28.13
N THR A 778 15.70 12.28 -28.75
CA THR A 778 15.28 12.32 -30.18
C THR A 778 13.77 12.40 -30.38
N LYS A 779 12.99 11.72 -29.53
CA LYS A 779 11.55 11.46 -29.62
C LYS A 779 11.08 10.98 -31.00
N ASP A 780 11.93 10.18 -31.62
CA ASP A 780 11.67 9.57 -32.92
C ASP A 780 12.45 8.25 -33.02
N LEU A 781 11.72 7.13 -33.11
CA LEU A 781 12.30 5.81 -33.39
C LEU A 781 12.35 5.49 -34.89
N ARG A 782 11.44 6.05 -35.71
CA ARG A 782 11.28 5.67 -37.12
C ARG A 782 12.34 6.26 -38.03
N THR A 783 12.59 7.56 -37.93
CA THR A 783 13.59 8.26 -38.73
C THR A 783 15.01 7.82 -38.33
N ASN A 784 15.19 7.55 -37.03
CA ASN A 784 16.44 7.05 -36.46
C ASN A 784 16.62 5.52 -36.56
N ALA A 785 15.67 4.81 -37.19
CA ALA A 785 15.79 3.37 -37.40
C ALA A 785 16.97 3.04 -38.35
N PRO A 786 17.84 2.07 -38.00
CA PRO A 786 18.91 1.60 -38.86
C PRO A 786 18.40 1.17 -40.24
N LEU A 787 19.23 1.31 -41.27
CA LEU A 787 18.87 0.96 -42.64
C LEU A 787 18.34 -0.49 -42.72
N ALA A 788 19.03 -1.44 -42.06
CA ALA A 788 18.62 -2.84 -41.98
C ALA A 788 17.22 -3.08 -41.35
N VAL A 789 16.79 -2.24 -40.39
CA VAL A 789 15.43 -2.32 -39.82
C VAL A 789 14.41 -1.78 -40.81
N ARG A 790 14.72 -0.66 -41.46
CA ARG A 790 13.85 -0.01 -42.45
C ARG A 790 13.65 -0.90 -43.66
N GLU A 791 14.73 -1.38 -44.27
CA GLU A 791 14.71 -2.31 -45.41
C GLU A 791 13.95 -3.59 -45.05
N PHE A 792 14.29 -4.27 -43.95
CA PHE A 792 13.61 -5.50 -43.55
C PHE A 792 12.10 -5.29 -43.31
N THR A 793 11.70 -4.18 -42.69
CA THR A 793 10.29 -3.83 -42.48
C THR A 793 9.59 -3.51 -43.81
N THR A 794 10.23 -2.76 -44.70
CA THR A 794 9.66 -2.38 -46.01
C THR A 794 9.55 -3.58 -46.95
N SER A 795 10.57 -4.43 -47.05
CA SER A 795 10.53 -5.66 -47.85
C SER A 795 9.40 -6.59 -47.40
N TYR A 796 9.30 -6.85 -46.10
CA TYR A 796 8.20 -7.65 -45.55
C TYR A 796 6.82 -7.03 -45.87
N LEU A 797 6.64 -5.71 -45.72
CA LEU A 797 5.38 -5.05 -46.06
C LEU A 797 5.06 -5.10 -47.56
N ALA A 798 6.07 -5.06 -48.44
CA ALA A 798 5.91 -5.19 -49.88
C ALA A 798 5.53 -6.62 -50.29
N GLU A 799 6.19 -7.64 -49.70
CA GLU A 799 5.85 -9.06 -49.89
C GLU A 799 4.40 -9.38 -49.46
N GLN A 800 3.89 -8.71 -48.42
CA GLN A 800 2.48 -8.85 -48.02
C GLN A 800 1.51 -8.08 -48.94
N ASP A 801 1.98 -7.15 -49.78
CA ASP A 801 1.13 -6.37 -50.67
C ASP A 801 0.98 -7.02 -52.06
N LEU A 802 0.34 -8.19 -52.07
CA LEU A 802 0.18 -9.06 -53.24
C LEU A 802 -0.41 -8.39 -54.49
N VAL A 803 -1.17 -7.29 -54.34
CA VAL A 803 -1.70 -6.54 -55.49
C VAL A 803 -0.62 -5.66 -56.13
N ASN A 804 0.30 -5.08 -55.36
CA ASN A 804 1.42 -4.34 -55.95
C ASN A 804 2.41 -5.31 -56.59
N VAL A 805 2.70 -6.46 -55.95
CA VAL A 805 3.51 -7.53 -56.56
C VAL A 805 2.91 -7.97 -57.90
N PHE A 806 1.60 -8.21 -57.97
CA PHE A 806 0.91 -8.50 -59.24
C PHE A 806 1.01 -7.36 -60.26
N ILE A 807 0.89 -6.09 -59.84
CA ILE A 807 1.02 -4.96 -60.76
C ILE A 807 2.44 -4.89 -61.33
N ASP A 808 3.46 -5.13 -60.51
CA ASP A 808 4.87 -5.08 -60.93
C ASP A 808 5.26 -6.29 -61.81
N GLU A 809 4.66 -7.46 -61.60
CA GLU A 809 4.95 -8.68 -62.37
C GLU A 809 4.12 -8.83 -63.67
N GLU A 810 2.84 -8.44 -63.64
CA GLU A 810 1.85 -8.79 -64.69
C GLU A 810 1.25 -7.57 -65.42
N CYS A 811 1.50 -6.34 -64.94
CA CYS A 811 0.90 -5.14 -65.53
C CYS A 811 1.94 -4.17 -66.12
N VAL A 812 1.61 -3.58 -67.27
CA VAL A 812 2.37 -2.45 -67.82
C VAL A 812 1.81 -1.15 -67.25
N VAL A 813 2.59 -0.48 -66.39
CA VAL A 813 2.22 0.79 -65.78
C VAL A 813 2.64 1.96 -66.68
N ASP A 814 1.70 2.45 -67.48
CA ASP A 814 1.86 3.65 -68.32
C ASP A 814 0.66 4.59 -68.17
N GLY A 815 0.88 5.90 -68.34
CA GLY A 815 -0.17 6.93 -68.15
C GLY A 815 -1.33 6.86 -69.15
N GLY A 816 -1.16 6.19 -70.30
CA GLY A 816 -2.20 5.89 -71.28
C GLY A 816 -2.81 4.48 -71.17
N ALA A 817 -2.12 3.55 -70.51
CA ALA A 817 -2.52 2.14 -70.43
C ALA A 817 -3.81 1.93 -69.61
N LYS A 818 -4.66 1.01 -70.08
CA LYS A 818 -5.98 0.72 -69.50
C LYS A 818 -6.33 -0.76 -69.67
N VAL A 819 -6.97 -1.33 -68.67
CA VAL A 819 -7.51 -2.69 -68.64
C VAL A 819 -8.88 -2.66 -67.96
N SER A 820 -9.78 -3.58 -68.32
CA SER A 820 -11.11 -3.63 -67.69
C SER A 820 -11.03 -4.17 -66.26
N ALA A 821 -11.92 -3.73 -65.37
CA ALA A 821 -11.96 -4.20 -63.98
C ALA A 821 -12.11 -5.72 -63.87
N VAL A 822 -12.89 -6.32 -64.76
CA VAL A 822 -13.20 -7.75 -64.79
C VAL A 822 -11.97 -8.55 -65.20
N GLU A 823 -11.25 -8.09 -66.23
CA GLU A 823 -10.04 -8.72 -66.75
C GLU A 823 -8.87 -8.61 -65.77
N PHE A 824 -8.67 -7.45 -65.15
CA PHE A 824 -7.66 -7.26 -64.10
C PHE A 824 -7.92 -8.20 -62.91
N ILE A 825 -9.16 -8.25 -62.40
CA ILE A 825 -9.51 -9.13 -61.27
C ILE A 825 -9.35 -10.60 -61.65
N LYS A 826 -9.74 -10.99 -62.87
CA LYS A 826 -9.55 -12.38 -63.33
C LYS A 826 -8.07 -12.73 -63.43
N ARG A 827 -7.24 -11.91 -64.09
CA ARG A 827 -5.81 -12.18 -64.23
C ARG A 827 -5.10 -12.21 -62.86
N PHE A 828 -5.50 -11.35 -61.92
CA PHE A 828 -5.03 -11.40 -60.53
C PHE A 828 -5.42 -12.70 -59.81
N GLN A 829 -6.64 -13.20 -60.01
CA GLN A 829 -7.08 -14.48 -59.45
C GLN A 829 -6.27 -15.65 -60.02
N ASP A 830 -6.07 -15.68 -61.34
CA ASP A 830 -5.29 -16.71 -62.02
C ASP A 830 -3.82 -16.67 -61.51
N TRP A 831 -3.16 -15.50 -61.53
CA TRP A 831 -1.80 -15.30 -60.99
C TRP A 831 -1.68 -15.64 -59.50
N TYR A 832 -2.69 -15.36 -58.68
CA TYR A 832 -2.67 -15.69 -57.26
C TYR A 832 -2.68 -17.22 -57.05
N VAL A 833 -3.47 -17.95 -57.84
CA VAL A 833 -3.51 -19.42 -57.78
C VAL A 833 -2.16 -20.00 -58.22
N ASP A 834 -1.61 -19.49 -59.32
CA ASP A 834 -0.32 -19.92 -59.89
C ASP A 834 0.86 -19.64 -58.94
N SER A 835 0.94 -18.44 -58.35
CA SER A 835 2.06 -18.00 -57.51
C SER A 835 1.99 -18.46 -56.05
N GLN A 836 0.79 -18.52 -55.46
CA GLN A 836 0.60 -18.82 -54.03
C GLN A 836 0.24 -20.29 -53.76
N GLY A 837 -0.02 -21.09 -54.81
CA GLY A 837 -0.39 -22.50 -54.68
C GLY A 837 -1.70 -22.76 -53.92
N LYS A 838 -2.60 -21.77 -53.88
CA LYS A 838 -3.85 -21.80 -53.11
C LYS A 838 -5.05 -21.59 -54.04
N GLN A 839 -6.03 -22.50 -53.97
CA GLN A 839 -7.19 -22.49 -54.87
C GLN A 839 -8.15 -21.29 -54.70
N ASP A 840 -8.18 -20.66 -53.52
CA ASP A 840 -9.08 -19.53 -53.24
C ASP A 840 -8.30 -18.20 -53.07
N CYS A 841 -8.50 -17.29 -54.01
CA CYS A 841 -8.07 -15.88 -53.88
C CYS A 841 -8.88 -15.17 -52.76
N PRO A 842 -8.29 -14.30 -51.93
CA PRO A 842 -8.98 -13.77 -50.75
C PRO A 842 -10.17 -12.89 -51.13
N LYS A 843 -11.35 -13.20 -50.58
CA LYS A 843 -12.66 -12.62 -50.95
C LYS A 843 -12.78 -11.09 -50.87
N ASN A 844 -11.81 -10.41 -50.25
CA ASN A 844 -11.78 -8.96 -50.09
C ASN A 844 -11.12 -8.20 -51.27
N PHE A 845 -10.49 -8.90 -52.24
CA PHE A 845 -9.84 -8.27 -53.41
C PHE A 845 -10.78 -7.98 -54.61
N GLY A 846 -12.08 -7.81 -54.35
CA GLY A 846 -13.02 -7.32 -55.37
C GLY A 846 -12.84 -5.83 -55.71
N VAL A 847 -13.62 -5.33 -56.68
CA VAL A 847 -13.59 -3.94 -57.23
C VAL A 847 -13.47 -2.82 -56.17
N LYS A 848 -14.02 -3.02 -54.96
CA LYS A 848 -13.89 -2.05 -53.84
C LYS A 848 -12.44 -1.87 -53.37
N GLY A 849 -11.64 -2.94 -53.26
CA GLY A 849 -10.26 -2.90 -52.77
C GLY A 849 -9.30 -2.16 -53.71
N LEU A 850 -9.50 -2.32 -55.02
CA LEU A 850 -8.75 -1.59 -56.05
C LEU A 850 -9.10 -0.10 -56.06
N ARG A 851 -10.39 0.25 -55.93
CA ARG A 851 -10.84 1.66 -55.85
C ARG A 851 -10.31 2.40 -54.63
N SER A 852 -10.16 1.73 -53.47
CA SER A 852 -9.55 2.35 -52.28
C SER A 852 -8.06 2.69 -52.42
N ARG A 853 -7.37 2.14 -53.43
CA ARG A 853 -5.94 2.38 -53.72
C ARG A 853 -5.71 3.40 -54.84
N GLN A 854 -6.72 4.18 -55.21
CA GLN A 854 -6.70 5.17 -56.30
C GLN A 854 -6.36 4.61 -57.69
N ALA A 855 -6.31 3.29 -57.88
CA ALA A 855 -6.24 2.70 -59.21
C ALA A 855 -7.47 3.13 -60.02
N LEU A 856 -7.24 3.85 -61.13
CA LEU A 856 -8.27 4.40 -62.03
C LEU A 856 -8.91 3.32 -62.91
N VAL A 857 -9.36 2.25 -62.28
CA VAL A 857 -10.10 1.17 -62.94
C VAL A 857 -11.52 1.65 -63.23
N ARG A 858 -11.74 2.18 -64.44
CA ARG A 858 -13.10 2.41 -64.95
C ARG A 858 -13.83 1.05 -65.02
N GLY A 859 -15.04 1.04 -64.47
CA GLY A 859 -15.91 -0.14 -64.43
C GLY A 859 -16.64 -0.36 -65.74
#